data_AF-A0AAU8H109-F1
#
_entry.id   AF-A0AAU8H109-F1
#
_cell.length_a   1.000
_cell.length_b   1.000
_cell.length_c   1.000
_cell.angle_alpha   90.00
_cell.angle_beta   90.00
_cell.angle_gamma   90.00
#
_symmetry.space_group_name_H-M   'P 1'
#
loop_
_entity.id
_entity.type
_entity.pdbx_description
1 polymer ?
#
loop_
_entity_poly.entity_id
_entity_poly.type
_entity_poly.pdbx_seq_one_letter_code
_entity_poly.pdbx_strand_id
1 'polypeptide(L)'
;MKKIYALLIAGILIFLSANTISAEELLTEETVKNFTYHLLYSDKTVTLKNGEYESPLIPGNQEDMENFIHVKLIKYLIIKSSSTNNSSAIVILAENEGGSGFFFQITALVQEKGEIIQTNSIELGDRVEIKDLKFVKGFDEMPFRRSRDKILLALLTHKETDPTCCPSKLENKCFTLVRDKENKIQLLTCEQAEEEYPLPVVKKPAIYLYPEKTEKVEITLNPEGNITKTIPHYNGKWSVTVNPDGIIDGKYQYLFYEVELSKPVVPPDEGWVVYRKDLSSWFDKYLSKLGLNSREIKDFKEYWMAELQKHPDDYYEIKLLTDDFLSKNLQVKIEPEPDTFIRVILHFKPIFGNPKTLKEPAIKTPERRGFTAVEWGGIMEESDKSDIKNPEYSFLPTETGIIILRALEIKDHKIKIKVNTGGCTDKRTIKPVLRESETTISNQKGAPKSYEIIFIRTEPDRCKALFPEGTDIEYDISKEFNIKMPYTITVKNPTMPITKNDPYFIFGKVKSEVKEVPVQGEEGKFIGGAILEMITEIRRDVKNATLYAINQEIKRYKQRKDSEKVKKLEEELEKIKNMADESFPVPEEDKPLSDQKDILQDIGKFGTIVPCKPVKVEMIFDRKYSTGEILNIKGMTKSGPFYHIAGIRKGIFDSLKPGNIYETIICLVYKREYFGFIPDYYVYVADVKK
;
A
#
# COMPACT_ATOMS: atom_id res chain seq x y z
N MET A 1 49.65 24.44 -67.56
CA MET A 1 49.42 23.18 -66.82
C MET A 1 48.66 23.49 -65.53
N LYS A 2 47.44 22.96 -65.37
CA LYS A 2 46.99 22.08 -64.25
C LYS A 2 47.86 22.16 -62.97
N LYS A 3 47.38 22.35 -61.74
CA LYS A 3 46.13 21.96 -61.05
C LYS A 3 46.04 22.79 -59.74
N ILE A 4 45.00 23.61 -59.52
CA ILE A 4 43.73 23.32 -58.81
C ILE A 4 43.93 23.17 -57.28
N TYR A 5 43.81 24.29 -56.51
CA TYR A 5 42.66 24.78 -55.69
C TYR A 5 42.74 24.26 -54.24
N ALA A 6 42.56 25.03 -53.15
CA ALA A 6 41.80 26.26 -52.89
C ALA A 6 42.41 26.97 -51.65
N LEU A 7 42.70 28.30 -51.68
CA LEU A 7 41.90 29.43 -51.14
C LEU A 7 41.66 29.38 -49.61
N LEU A 8 41.70 30.43 -48.78
CA LEU A 8 42.08 31.86 -48.79
C LEU A 8 41.69 32.39 -47.36
N ILE A 9 42.51 33.27 -46.74
CA ILE A 9 42.14 34.40 -45.84
C ILE A 9 41.39 34.09 -44.51
N ALA A 10 41.97 34.25 -43.31
CA ALA A 10 42.29 35.49 -42.57
C ALA A 10 41.06 36.38 -42.17
N GLY A 11 40.75 36.46 -40.87
CA GLY A 11 39.97 37.58 -40.33
C GLY A 11 39.19 37.33 -39.04
N ILE A 12 39.52 38.14 -38.02
CA ILE A 12 38.66 38.70 -36.96
C ILE A 12 38.53 37.88 -35.65
N LEU A 13 39.28 38.35 -34.64
CA LEU A 13 38.93 38.27 -33.21
C LEU A 13 37.52 38.86 -33.00
N ILE A 14 36.55 38.03 -32.63
CA ILE A 14 35.32 38.46 -31.96
C ILE A 14 35.25 37.70 -30.64
N PHE A 15 35.02 38.47 -29.57
CA PHE A 15 34.62 38.01 -28.24
C PHE A 15 33.64 36.82 -28.33
N LEU A 16 34.11 35.62 -27.96
CA LEU A 16 33.24 34.57 -27.43
C LEU A 16 33.37 34.65 -25.91
N SER A 17 32.64 35.61 -25.32
CA SER A 17 32.11 35.38 -23.98
C SER A 17 31.36 34.06 -24.06
N ALA A 18 31.91 33.03 -23.43
CA ALA A 18 31.18 31.81 -23.15
C ALA A 18 29.99 32.22 -22.27
N ASN A 19 28.86 32.52 -22.91
CA ASN A 19 27.58 32.42 -22.26
C ASN A 19 27.46 30.94 -21.88
N THR A 20 27.80 30.64 -20.63
CA THR A 20 27.20 29.53 -19.93
C THR A 20 25.70 29.73 -20.08
N ILE A 21 25.08 28.99 -20.99
CA ILE A 21 23.63 28.90 -21.06
C ILE A 21 23.24 28.21 -19.75
N SER A 22 23.00 29.01 -18.72
CA SER A 22 22.23 28.59 -17.56
C SER A 22 20.91 28.12 -18.12
N ALA A 23 20.58 26.83 -17.98
CA ALA A 23 19.25 26.35 -18.35
C ALA A 23 18.24 27.24 -17.62
N GLU A 24 17.32 27.83 -18.38
CA GLU A 24 16.38 28.85 -17.93
C GLU A 24 15.55 28.31 -16.75
N GLU A 25 15.45 29.09 -15.68
CA GLU A 25 14.67 28.72 -14.50
C GLU A 25 13.17 28.91 -14.83
N LEU A 26 12.53 27.87 -15.36
CA LEU A 26 11.16 27.94 -15.91
C LEU A 26 10.09 28.10 -14.82
N LEU A 27 10.30 27.52 -13.64
CA LEU A 27 9.34 27.53 -12.53
C LEU A 27 9.53 28.76 -11.63
N THR A 28 8.80 29.82 -11.95
CA THR A 28 8.77 31.09 -11.19
C THR A 28 7.38 31.35 -10.60
N GLU A 29 7.27 32.36 -9.73
CA GLU A 29 5.97 32.85 -9.24
C GLU A 29 5.05 33.28 -10.40
N GLU A 30 5.60 33.97 -11.40
CA GLU A 30 4.85 34.41 -12.57
C GLU A 30 4.31 33.20 -13.35
N THR A 31 5.13 32.17 -13.52
CA THR A 31 4.72 30.94 -14.20
C THR A 31 3.59 30.25 -13.42
N VAL A 32 3.74 30.09 -12.10
CA VAL A 32 2.73 29.46 -11.23
C VAL A 32 1.39 30.20 -11.29
N LYS A 33 1.40 31.54 -11.30
CA LYS A 33 0.18 32.37 -11.34
C LYS A 33 -0.50 32.40 -12.71
N ASN A 34 0.21 32.05 -13.78
CA ASN A 34 -0.32 32.09 -15.16
C ASN A 34 -0.36 30.71 -15.83
N PHE A 35 -0.15 29.64 -15.06
CA PHE A 35 -0.13 28.27 -15.57
C PHE A 35 -1.54 27.75 -15.92
N THR A 36 -1.58 26.77 -16.82
CA THR A 36 -2.79 26.04 -17.22
C THR A 36 -2.97 24.81 -16.35
N TYR A 37 -3.93 24.84 -15.43
CA TYR A 37 -4.19 23.74 -14.50
C TYR A 37 -5.38 22.89 -14.94
N HIS A 38 -5.22 21.58 -14.81
CA HIS A 38 -6.31 20.61 -14.82
C HIS A 38 -6.86 20.44 -13.39
N LEU A 39 -8.18 20.61 -13.25
CA LEU A 39 -8.87 20.71 -11.97
C LEU A 39 -9.50 19.38 -11.57
N LEU A 40 -9.39 19.01 -10.29
CA LEU A 40 -9.89 17.73 -9.76
C LEU A 40 -11.41 17.64 -9.71
N TYR A 41 -12.11 18.72 -9.33
CA TYR A 41 -13.55 18.66 -9.04
C TYR A 41 -14.39 18.76 -10.31
N SER A 42 -14.15 19.79 -11.13
CA SER A 42 -14.87 19.96 -12.41
C SER A 42 -14.34 19.09 -13.55
N ASP A 43 -13.16 18.47 -13.42
CA ASP A 43 -12.46 17.78 -14.52
C ASP A 43 -12.19 18.71 -15.73
N LYS A 44 -12.01 20.03 -15.48
CA LYS A 44 -11.78 21.04 -16.52
C LYS A 44 -10.34 21.53 -16.49
N THR A 45 -9.88 22.04 -17.62
CA THR A 45 -8.57 22.68 -17.73
C THR A 45 -8.73 24.19 -17.90
N VAL A 46 -8.12 24.98 -17.01
CA VAL A 46 -8.23 26.44 -16.99
C VAL A 46 -6.85 27.08 -16.96
N THR A 47 -6.71 28.23 -17.61
CA THR A 47 -5.48 29.03 -17.55
C THR A 47 -5.70 30.19 -16.61
N LEU A 48 -4.97 30.20 -15.50
CA LEU A 48 -5.04 31.31 -14.56
C LEU A 48 -4.43 32.56 -15.19
N LYS A 49 -4.93 33.72 -14.79
CA LYS A 49 -4.31 35.02 -15.05
C LYS A 49 -4.05 35.67 -13.70
N ASN A 50 -2.78 35.88 -13.35
CA ASN A 50 -2.38 36.43 -12.06
C ASN A 50 -2.96 35.68 -10.84
N GLY A 51 -3.14 34.36 -10.96
CA GLY A 51 -3.60 33.47 -9.88
C GLY A 51 -5.11 33.28 -9.82
N GLU A 52 -5.88 33.77 -10.79
CA GLU A 52 -7.33 33.63 -10.81
C GLU A 52 -7.86 33.29 -12.21
N TYR A 53 -8.93 32.51 -12.27
CA TYR A 53 -9.70 32.26 -13.49
C TYR A 53 -11.17 32.29 -13.14
N GLU A 54 -11.97 32.99 -13.94
CA GLU A 54 -13.41 32.98 -13.85
C GLU A 54 -13.97 32.76 -15.25
N SER A 55 -14.90 31.81 -15.38
CA SER A 55 -15.60 31.58 -16.64
C SER A 55 -16.42 32.81 -17.02
N PRO A 56 -16.47 33.19 -18.31
CA PRO A 56 -17.33 34.26 -18.77
C PRO A 56 -18.80 33.94 -18.51
N LEU A 57 -19.55 34.89 -17.93
CA LEU A 57 -20.98 34.80 -17.69
C LEU A 57 -21.72 35.82 -18.54
N ILE A 58 -22.60 35.36 -19.45
CA ILE A 58 -23.53 36.23 -20.16
C ILE A 58 -24.89 36.18 -19.46
N PRO A 59 -25.44 37.32 -18.99
CA PRO A 59 -26.75 37.34 -18.34
C PRO A 59 -27.85 36.73 -19.23
N GLY A 60 -28.56 35.74 -18.71
CA GLY A 60 -29.65 35.05 -19.41
C GLY A 60 -29.23 33.84 -20.26
N ASN A 61 -27.93 33.52 -20.31
CA ASN A 61 -27.46 32.28 -20.92
C ASN A 61 -27.40 31.15 -19.88
N GLN A 62 -28.28 30.16 -20.04
CA GLN A 62 -28.40 29.05 -19.10
C GLN A 62 -27.18 28.09 -19.18
N GLU A 63 -26.56 27.95 -20.35
CA GLU A 63 -25.37 27.11 -20.55
C GLU A 63 -24.14 27.69 -19.84
N ASP A 64 -24.00 29.03 -19.81
CA ASP A 64 -22.92 29.70 -19.08
C ASP A 64 -23.07 29.56 -17.57
N MET A 65 -24.32 29.59 -17.07
CA MET A 65 -24.61 29.37 -15.64
C MET A 65 -24.35 27.93 -15.21
N GLU A 66 -24.70 26.95 -16.06
CA GLU A 66 -24.44 25.53 -15.79
C GLU A 66 -22.95 25.17 -15.87
N ASN A 67 -22.16 25.94 -16.63
CA ASN A 67 -20.73 25.71 -16.79
C ASN A 67 -19.83 26.66 -15.99
N PHE A 68 -20.42 27.48 -15.13
CA PHE A 68 -19.68 28.48 -14.36
C PHE A 68 -18.60 27.83 -13.50
N ILE A 69 -17.41 28.39 -13.54
CA ILE A 69 -16.31 27.98 -12.67
C ILE A 69 -15.43 29.17 -12.31
N HIS A 70 -15.12 29.26 -11.02
CA HIS A 70 -14.22 30.24 -10.45
C HIS A 70 -13.09 29.53 -9.72
N VAL A 71 -11.85 29.81 -10.11
CA VAL A 71 -10.65 29.18 -9.58
C VAL A 71 -9.70 30.24 -9.04
N LYS A 72 -9.22 30.01 -7.82
CA LYS A 72 -8.25 30.87 -7.15
C LYS A 72 -7.03 30.08 -6.72
N LEU A 73 -5.86 30.65 -6.96
CA LEU A 73 -4.61 30.21 -6.37
C LEU A 73 -4.51 30.74 -4.95
N ILE A 74 -4.56 29.84 -3.98
CA ILE A 74 -4.64 30.17 -2.55
C ILE A 74 -3.25 30.32 -1.94
N LYS A 75 -2.38 29.34 -2.20
CA LYS A 75 -1.02 29.31 -1.67
C LYS A 75 -0.16 28.46 -2.58
N TYR A 76 1.12 28.79 -2.64
CA TYR A 76 2.10 27.99 -3.35
C TYR A 76 3.45 28.01 -2.63
N LEU A 77 4.29 27.03 -2.93
CA LEU A 77 5.65 26.90 -2.42
C LEU A 77 6.58 26.41 -3.54
N ILE A 78 7.55 27.22 -3.93
CA ILE A 78 8.58 26.82 -4.90
C ILE A 78 9.76 26.18 -4.16
N ILE A 79 10.10 24.96 -4.55
CA ILE A 79 11.18 24.14 -4.02
C ILE A 79 12.29 24.10 -5.07
N LYS A 80 13.46 24.64 -4.73
CA LYS A 80 14.66 24.61 -5.58
C LYS A 80 15.57 23.45 -5.15
N SER A 81 15.88 22.53 -6.08
CA SER A 81 16.87 21.48 -5.82
C SER A 81 18.29 22.01 -6.06
N SER A 82 19.19 21.79 -5.10
CA SER A 82 20.56 22.33 -5.12
C SER A 82 21.56 21.51 -5.94
N SER A 83 21.19 20.32 -6.41
CA SER A 83 22.11 19.36 -7.05
C SER A 83 21.74 18.99 -8.49
N THR A 84 20.53 19.29 -8.92
CA THR A 84 19.99 19.04 -10.26
C THR A 84 19.05 20.19 -10.55
N ASN A 85 19.11 20.82 -11.72
CA ASN A 85 18.29 21.98 -12.15
C ASN A 85 16.76 21.69 -12.25
N ASN A 86 16.24 20.85 -11.37
CA ASN A 86 14.84 20.45 -11.27
C ASN A 86 14.22 21.23 -10.10
N SER A 87 13.44 22.24 -10.45
CA SER A 87 12.58 22.95 -9.51
C SER A 87 11.18 22.32 -9.50
N SER A 88 10.46 22.47 -8.40
CA SER A 88 9.06 22.07 -8.30
C SER A 88 8.28 23.12 -7.54
N ALA A 89 7.00 23.30 -7.84
CA ALA A 89 6.11 24.15 -7.07
C ALA A 89 4.94 23.33 -6.54
N ILE A 90 4.66 23.42 -5.24
CA ILE A 90 3.43 22.90 -4.65
C ILE A 90 2.39 24.00 -4.72
N VAL A 91 1.21 23.69 -5.25
CA VAL A 91 0.15 24.66 -5.53
C VAL A 91 -1.15 24.20 -4.88
N ILE A 92 -1.80 25.12 -4.17
CA ILE A 92 -3.14 24.92 -3.60
C ILE A 92 -4.11 25.80 -4.37
N LEU A 93 -5.11 25.16 -5.00
CA LEU A 93 -6.17 25.81 -5.74
C LEU A 93 -7.49 25.65 -4.99
N ALA A 94 -8.33 26.67 -5.08
CA ALA A 94 -9.72 26.64 -4.63
C ALA A 94 -10.64 26.84 -5.83
N GLU A 95 -11.65 25.98 -5.94
CA GLU A 95 -12.57 25.91 -7.06
C GLU A 95 -14.02 26.08 -6.58
N ASN A 96 -14.81 26.84 -7.34
CA ASN A 96 -16.24 27.03 -7.09
C ASN A 96 -17.02 26.99 -8.40
N GLU A 97 -17.99 26.08 -8.49
CA GLU A 97 -18.85 25.87 -9.66
C GLU A 97 -20.21 26.63 -9.58
N GLY A 98 -20.26 27.74 -8.84
CA GLY A 98 -21.46 28.59 -8.72
C GLY A 98 -22.26 28.38 -7.43
N GLY A 99 -21.68 27.67 -6.46
CA GLY A 99 -22.24 27.49 -5.12
C GLY A 99 -21.70 28.48 -4.08
N SER A 100 -22.02 28.24 -2.81
CA SER A 100 -21.55 29.04 -1.67
C SER A 100 -20.21 28.57 -1.08
N GLY A 101 -19.62 27.51 -1.62
CA GLY A 101 -18.41 26.86 -1.10
C GLY A 101 -17.28 26.86 -2.12
N PHE A 102 -16.06 26.79 -1.62
CA PHE A 102 -14.86 26.56 -2.42
C PHE A 102 -14.28 25.21 -2.03
N PHE A 103 -14.03 24.38 -3.02
CA PHE A 103 -13.38 23.09 -2.85
C PHE A 103 -11.89 23.24 -3.10
N PHE A 104 -11.07 22.75 -2.17
CA PHE A 104 -9.64 22.96 -2.19
C PHE A 104 -8.93 21.68 -2.64
N GLN A 105 -7.93 21.86 -3.48
CA GLN A 105 -7.05 20.79 -3.96
C GLN A 105 -5.59 21.20 -3.85
N ILE A 106 -4.72 20.21 -3.69
CA ILE A 106 -3.26 20.37 -3.76
C ILE A 106 -2.73 19.61 -4.97
N THR A 107 -1.83 20.24 -5.72
CA THR A 107 -1.11 19.63 -6.85
C THR A 107 0.35 20.10 -6.85
N ALA A 108 1.18 19.50 -7.69
CA ALA A 108 2.54 19.95 -7.91
C ALA A 108 2.81 20.24 -9.39
N LEU A 109 3.61 21.27 -9.63
CA LEU A 109 4.22 21.56 -10.92
C LEU A 109 5.68 21.14 -10.85
N VAL A 110 6.11 20.29 -11.77
CA VAL A 110 7.47 19.74 -11.80
C VAL A 110 8.15 20.10 -13.11
N GLN A 111 9.41 20.55 -13.03
CA GLN A 111 10.22 20.79 -14.22
C GLN A 111 10.86 19.47 -14.68
N GLU A 112 10.49 18.99 -15.86
CA GLU A 112 11.11 17.83 -16.50
C GLU A 112 11.45 18.13 -17.95
N LYS A 113 12.69 17.82 -18.36
CA LYS A 113 13.16 17.93 -19.76
C LYS A 113 12.91 19.31 -20.42
N GLY A 114 12.85 20.37 -19.62
CA GLY A 114 12.60 21.74 -20.11
C GLY A 114 11.12 22.11 -20.23
N GLU A 115 10.20 21.31 -19.70
CA GLU A 115 8.78 21.61 -19.62
C GLU A 115 8.28 21.58 -18.17
N ILE A 116 7.16 22.26 -17.90
CA ILE A 116 6.48 22.22 -16.61
C ILE A 116 5.28 21.30 -16.74
N ILE A 117 5.28 20.24 -15.94
CA ILE A 117 4.23 19.22 -15.94
C ILE A 117 3.47 19.31 -14.63
N GLN A 118 2.14 19.28 -14.69
CA GLN A 118 1.29 19.15 -13.51
C GLN A 118 1.19 17.66 -13.11
N THR A 119 1.35 17.37 -11.82
CA THR A 119 1.11 16.03 -11.25
C THR A 119 -0.40 15.77 -11.07
N ASN A 120 -0.76 14.62 -10.52
CA ASN A 120 -2.11 14.44 -9.98
C ASN A 120 -2.44 15.50 -8.91
N SER A 121 -3.74 15.68 -8.67
CA SER A 121 -4.29 16.54 -7.62
C SER A 121 -4.87 15.69 -6.49
N ILE A 122 -4.77 16.17 -5.25
CA ILE A 122 -5.37 15.55 -4.07
C ILE A 122 -6.37 16.51 -3.44
N GLU A 123 -7.54 16.00 -3.07
CA GLU A 123 -8.58 16.74 -2.36
C GLU A 123 -8.14 17.15 -0.93
N LEU A 124 -8.36 18.42 -0.59
CA LEU A 124 -8.18 18.97 0.75
C LEU A 124 -9.51 19.21 1.49
N GLY A 125 -10.63 19.30 0.76
CA GLY A 125 -11.99 19.45 1.29
C GLY A 125 -12.63 20.82 0.99
N ASP A 126 -13.85 21.04 1.51
CA ASP A 126 -14.61 22.29 1.37
C ASP A 126 -14.22 23.32 2.46
N ARG A 127 -14.13 24.60 2.09
CA ARG A 127 -13.95 25.76 2.99
C ARG A 127 -12.79 25.63 4.00
N VAL A 128 -11.69 25.00 3.60
CA VAL A 128 -10.53 24.86 4.47
C VAL A 128 -9.78 26.18 4.61
N GLU A 129 -9.13 26.40 5.76
CA GLU A 129 -8.24 27.55 5.96
C GLU A 129 -6.77 27.09 6.00
N ILE A 130 -5.99 27.47 4.99
CA ILE A 130 -4.57 27.10 4.92
C ILE A 130 -3.75 27.93 5.91
N LYS A 131 -3.19 27.28 6.94
CA LYS A 131 -2.34 27.94 7.94
C LYS A 131 -0.88 27.94 7.52
N ASP A 132 -0.36 26.80 7.10
CA ASP A 132 1.06 26.64 6.81
C ASP A 132 1.31 25.66 5.68
N LEU A 133 2.35 25.90 4.90
CA LEU A 133 2.81 25.02 3.83
C LEU A 133 4.32 25.07 3.79
N LYS A 134 4.97 23.95 4.10
CA LYS A 134 6.43 23.86 4.26
C LYS A 134 6.99 22.66 3.54
N PHE A 135 8.20 22.84 3.02
CA PHE A 135 9.03 21.76 2.51
C PHE A 135 10.08 21.42 3.56
N VAL A 136 10.16 20.14 3.90
CA VAL A 136 11.15 19.58 4.80
C VAL A 136 11.96 18.59 3.97
N LYS A 137 13.24 18.90 3.75
CA LYS A 137 14.15 17.90 3.19
C LYS A 137 14.14 16.70 4.12
N GLY A 138 14.21 15.51 3.54
CA GLY A 138 14.29 14.25 4.26
C GLY A 138 15.57 14.19 5.11
N PHE A 139 15.53 14.83 6.27
CA PHE A 139 16.58 14.87 7.27
C PHE A 139 15.87 15.05 8.61
N ASP A 140 15.61 13.95 9.32
CA ASP A 140 15.14 14.03 10.70
C ASP A 140 16.35 14.26 11.62
N GLU A 141 16.27 15.32 12.42
CA GLU A 141 17.25 15.60 13.47
C GLU A 141 17.21 14.47 14.52
N MET A 142 18.20 13.57 14.43
CA MET A 142 18.54 12.48 15.34
C MET A 142 17.59 11.26 15.41
N PRO A 143 18.14 10.02 15.36
CA PRO A 143 19.51 9.66 14.97
C PRO A 143 19.55 9.56 13.44
N PHE A 144 20.25 10.50 12.78
CA PHE A 144 20.54 10.56 11.33
C PHE A 144 19.68 9.65 10.43
N ARG A 145 18.39 10.01 10.27
CA ARG A 145 17.50 9.40 9.28
C ARG A 145 17.24 10.40 8.15
N ARG A 146 17.91 10.24 7.03
CA ARG A 146 17.46 10.77 5.74
C ARG A 146 16.19 10.04 5.30
N SER A 147 15.02 10.60 5.59
CA SER A 147 13.73 10.10 5.09
C SER A 147 13.46 10.58 3.66
N ARG A 148 12.27 10.32 3.12
CA ARG A 148 11.78 11.07 1.94
C ARG A 148 11.67 12.55 2.28
N ASP A 149 11.81 13.38 1.25
CA ASP A 149 11.42 14.78 1.31
C ASP A 149 9.90 14.87 1.58
N LYS A 150 9.50 15.78 2.48
CA LYS A 150 8.12 15.92 2.94
C LYS A 150 7.61 17.32 2.65
N ILE A 151 6.34 17.39 2.26
CA ILE A 151 5.56 18.60 2.11
C ILE A 151 4.53 18.57 3.24
N LEU A 152 4.69 19.46 4.21
CA LEU A 152 3.82 19.55 5.37
C LEU A 152 2.81 20.67 5.15
N LEU A 153 1.52 20.32 5.25
CA LEU A 153 0.40 21.23 5.12
C LEU A 153 -0.36 21.25 6.44
N ALA A 154 -0.42 22.42 7.07
CA ALA A 154 -1.31 22.66 8.20
C ALA A 154 -2.53 23.45 7.73
N LEU A 155 -3.73 22.93 7.99
CA LEU A 155 -4.99 23.58 7.62
C LEU A 155 -6.04 23.44 8.73
N LEU A 156 -7.02 24.34 8.74
CA LEU A 156 -8.23 24.18 9.53
C LEU A 156 -9.34 23.56 8.67
N THR A 157 -9.98 22.54 9.21
CA THR A 157 -11.20 21.90 8.68
C THR A 157 -12.36 22.08 9.68
N HIS A 158 -13.60 21.83 9.25
CA HIS A 158 -14.78 21.94 10.12
C HIS A 158 -14.92 20.73 11.06
N LYS A 159 -15.19 21.02 12.33
CA LYS A 159 -15.83 20.09 13.27
C LYS A 159 -17.33 20.06 13.03
N GLU A 160 -18.00 19.05 13.55
CA GLU A 160 -19.46 18.95 13.50
C GLU A 160 -20.17 20.13 14.20
N THR A 161 -19.50 20.74 15.19
CA THR A 161 -20.01 21.90 15.94
C THR A 161 -19.65 23.26 15.32
N ASP A 162 -18.84 23.28 14.26
CA ASP A 162 -18.34 24.53 13.70
C ASP A 162 -19.42 25.21 12.84
N PRO A 163 -19.59 26.53 12.97
CA PRO A 163 -20.35 27.29 11.97
C PRO A 163 -19.73 27.13 10.59
N THR A 164 -20.56 27.14 9.53
CA THR A 164 -20.11 26.89 8.16
C THR A 164 -19.04 27.88 7.66
N CYS A 165 -18.96 29.07 8.25
CA CYS A 165 -17.94 30.08 7.92
C CYS A 165 -16.54 29.78 8.47
N CYS A 166 -16.44 28.95 9.51
CA CYS A 166 -15.41 29.14 10.52
C CYS A 166 -14.85 27.80 10.98
N PRO A 167 -13.98 27.15 10.18
CA PRO A 167 -13.34 25.89 10.54
C PRO A 167 -12.44 26.05 11.77
N SER A 168 -12.47 25.09 12.70
CA SER A 168 -11.69 25.13 13.95
C SER A 168 -10.86 23.87 14.23
N LYS A 169 -10.96 22.82 13.41
CA LYS A 169 -10.18 21.59 13.56
C LYS A 169 -8.83 21.73 12.85
N LEU A 170 -7.74 21.78 13.61
CA LEU A 170 -6.41 21.74 13.01
C LEU A 170 -6.10 20.32 12.49
N GLU A 171 -5.76 20.23 11.22
CA GLU A 171 -5.25 19.02 10.58
C GLU A 171 -3.87 19.28 9.98
N ASN A 172 -2.96 18.33 10.21
CA ASN A 172 -1.65 18.31 9.60
C ASN A 172 -1.62 17.17 8.58
N LYS A 173 -1.45 17.52 7.31
CA LYS A 173 -1.31 16.56 6.20
C LYS A 173 0.14 16.53 5.73
N CYS A 174 0.60 15.35 5.33
CA CYS A 174 1.94 15.12 4.83
C CYS A 174 1.85 14.59 3.41
N PHE A 175 2.59 15.21 2.49
CA PHE A 175 2.70 14.79 1.10
C PHE A 175 4.15 14.62 0.69
N THR A 176 4.38 13.88 -0.39
CA THR A 176 5.70 13.73 -1.00
C THR A 176 5.56 13.48 -2.50
N LEU A 177 6.61 13.80 -3.25
CA LEU A 177 6.67 13.53 -4.68
C LEU A 177 7.35 12.18 -4.90
N VAL A 178 6.69 11.31 -5.67
CA VAL A 178 7.16 9.95 -5.97
C VAL A 178 7.15 9.76 -7.48
N ARG A 179 8.11 9.02 -8.03
CA ARG A 179 8.00 8.54 -9.42
C ARG A 179 7.25 7.23 -9.43
N ASP A 180 6.18 7.17 -10.20
CA ASP A 180 5.46 5.94 -10.46
C ASP A 180 6.25 5.02 -11.41
N LYS A 181 5.68 3.85 -11.70
CA LYS A 181 6.29 2.81 -12.55
C LYS A 181 6.45 3.23 -14.01
N GLU A 182 5.65 4.19 -14.47
CA GLU A 182 5.76 4.79 -15.80
C GLU A 182 6.80 5.94 -15.82
N ASN A 183 7.53 6.11 -14.72
CA ASN A 183 8.52 7.15 -14.51
C ASN A 183 7.91 8.57 -14.47
N LYS A 184 6.59 8.70 -14.23
CA LYS A 184 5.91 9.99 -14.06
C LYS A 184 5.94 10.41 -12.58
N ILE A 185 6.09 11.70 -12.32
CA ILE A 185 6.07 12.21 -10.94
C ILE A 185 4.61 12.38 -10.50
N GLN A 186 4.29 11.79 -9.34
CA GLN A 186 3.01 11.87 -8.66
C GLN A 186 3.19 12.56 -7.30
N LEU A 187 2.20 13.33 -6.89
CA LEU A 187 2.03 13.83 -5.54
C LEU A 187 1.18 12.80 -4.77
N LEU A 188 1.72 12.25 -3.69
CA LEU A 188 1.03 11.29 -2.82
C LEU A 188 1.03 11.78 -1.38
N THR A 189 0.10 11.27 -0.57
CA THR A 189 0.27 11.39 0.89
C THR A 189 1.49 10.60 1.33
N CYS A 190 2.14 11.01 2.43
CA CYS A 190 3.32 10.30 2.93
C CYS A 190 3.01 8.84 3.28
N GLU A 191 1.82 8.57 3.82
CA GLU A 191 1.34 7.21 4.12
C GLU A 191 1.21 6.36 2.85
N GLN A 192 0.50 6.84 1.83
CA GLN A 192 0.40 6.15 0.54
C GLN A 192 1.77 5.92 -0.11
N ALA A 193 2.64 6.93 -0.03
CA ALA A 193 3.99 6.83 -0.58
C ALA A 193 4.83 5.75 0.11
N GLU A 194 4.71 5.59 1.42
CA GLU A 194 5.39 4.53 2.18
C GLU A 194 4.80 3.14 1.90
N GLU A 195 3.49 3.06 1.73
CA GLU A 195 2.79 1.80 1.48
C GLU A 195 2.98 1.25 0.07
N GLU A 196 2.82 2.12 -0.94
CA GLU A 196 2.82 1.75 -2.37
C GLU A 196 4.22 1.79 -2.97
N TYR A 197 5.11 2.63 -2.44
CA TYR A 197 6.46 2.81 -2.94
C TYR A 197 7.44 2.75 -1.77
N PRO A 198 7.70 1.62 -1.12
CA PRO A 198 8.70 1.56 -0.07
C PRO A 198 10.10 1.94 -0.59
N LEU A 199 10.91 2.57 0.25
CA LEU A 199 12.30 2.88 -0.12
C LEU A 199 13.13 1.58 -0.16
N PRO A 200 13.94 1.36 -1.21
CA PRO A 200 14.69 0.13 -1.35
C PRO A 200 15.80 0.03 -0.31
N VAL A 201 15.97 -1.16 0.25
CA VAL A 201 17.04 -1.47 1.20
C VAL A 201 18.11 -2.31 0.49
N VAL A 202 19.34 -1.82 0.47
CA VAL A 202 20.51 -2.59 0.08
C VAL A 202 20.88 -3.50 1.25
N LYS A 203 20.54 -4.79 1.08
CA LYS A 203 20.72 -5.85 2.06
C LYS A 203 22.07 -6.52 1.88
N LYS A 204 22.75 -6.75 3.01
CA LYS A 204 24.00 -7.49 3.09
C LYS A 204 25.16 -6.99 2.20
N PRO A 205 25.40 -5.67 1.98
CA PRO A 205 26.75 -5.21 1.68
C PRO A 205 27.78 -5.77 2.66
N ALA A 206 28.60 -6.71 2.17
CA ALA A 206 29.70 -7.33 2.91
C ALA A 206 31.03 -6.98 2.23
N ILE A 207 31.88 -6.26 2.95
CA ILE A 207 33.18 -5.78 2.49
C ILE A 207 34.29 -6.71 3.00
N TYR A 208 34.94 -7.40 2.08
CA TYR A 208 36.14 -8.22 2.29
C TYR A 208 37.37 -7.41 1.90
N LEU A 209 38.46 -7.61 2.64
CA LEU A 209 39.70 -6.86 2.48
C LEU A 209 40.85 -7.86 2.42
N TYR A 210 41.68 -7.81 1.38
CA TYR A 210 42.81 -8.72 1.18
C TYR A 210 44.10 -7.93 0.89
N PRO A 211 44.72 -7.31 1.91
CA PRO A 211 45.99 -6.61 1.72
C PRO A 211 47.15 -7.58 1.47
N GLU A 212 48.25 -7.11 0.87
CA GLU A 212 49.42 -7.96 0.60
C GLU A 212 50.20 -8.34 1.87
N LYS A 213 50.08 -7.52 2.92
CA LYS A 213 50.67 -7.74 4.24
C LYS A 213 49.69 -7.32 5.31
N THR A 214 49.89 -7.78 6.54
CA THR A 214 49.06 -7.32 7.65
C THR A 214 49.24 -5.80 7.84
N GLU A 215 48.15 -5.05 7.69
CA GLU A 215 48.17 -3.60 7.80
C GLU A 215 46.87 -3.03 8.35
N LYS A 216 46.90 -1.73 8.69
CA LYS A 216 45.72 -1.01 9.13
C LYS A 216 44.97 -0.47 7.92
N VAL A 217 43.67 -0.69 7.90
CA VAL A 217 42.77 -0.21 6.86
C VAL A 217 41.67 0.63 7.50
N GLU A 218 41.40 1.79 6.92
CA GLU A 218 40.33 2.68 7.33
C GLU A 218 39.21 2.70 6.28
N ILE A 219 37.97 2.59 6.74
CA ILE A 219 36.79 2.51 5.87
C ILE A 219 35.75 3.53 6.33
N THR A 220 35.33 4.39 5.39
CA THR A 220 34.27 5.38 5.60
C THR A 220 33.15 5.14 4.60
N LEU A 221 31.93 4.97 5.11
CA LEU A 221 30.70 4.83 4.34
C LEU A 221 30.01 6.20 4.19
N ASN A 222 29.65 6.57 2.97
CA ASN A 222 28.88 7.79 2.66
C ASN A 222 27.72 7.50 1.67
N PRO A 223 26.78 6.61 2.00
CA PRO A 223 25.68 6.29 1.08
C PRO A 223 24.65 7.43 0.97
N GLU A 224 23.94 7.48 -0.16
CA GLU A 224 22.78 8.36 -0.36
C GLU A 224 21.51 7.75 0.26
N GLY A 225 21.54 7.62 1.58
CA GLY A 225 20.50 6.96 2.37
C GLY A 225 20.91 6.81 3.83
N ASN A 226 20.25 5.89 4.53
CA ASN A 226 20.46 5.61 5.94
C ASN A 226 21.16 4.29 6.14
N ILE A 227 22.26 4.31 6.90
CA ILE A 227 22.87 3.07 7.38
C ILE A 227 21.97 2.51 8.49
N THR A 228 21.33 1.37 8.25
CA THR A 228 20.35 0.78 9.18
C THR A 228 20.95 -0.28 10.08
N LYS A 229 21.99 -0.97 9.62
CA LYS A 229 22.74 -1.97 10.40
C LYS A 229 24.21 -1.91 10.07
N THR A 230 25.06 -2.21 11.06
CA THR A 230 26.51 -2.34 10.88
C THR A 230 27.08 -3.41 11.80
N ILE A 231 28.05 -4.17 11.30
CA ILE A 231 28.86 -5.10 12.09
C ILE A 231 30.28 -5.05 11.52
N PRO A 232 31.32 -4.71 12.31
CA PRO A 232 31.29 -4.25 13.70
C PRO A 232 30.54 -2.92 13.87
N HIS A 233 30.30 -2.50 15.11
CA HIS A 233 29.64 -1.23 15.39
C HIS A 233 30.36 -0.07 14.68
N TYR A 234 29.62 0.70 13.88
CA TYR A 234 30.16 1.80 13.07
C TYR A 234 29.91 3.15 13.76
N ASN A 235 30.98 3.90 14.01
CA ASN A 235 30.92 5.25 14.59
C ASN A 235 31.55 6.29 13.65
N GLY A 236 31.07 6.32 12.41
CA GLY A 236 31.52 7.24 11.36
C GLY A 236 32.77 6.79 10.59
N LYS A 237 33.55 5.84 11.12
CA LYS A 237 34.67 5.19 10.43
C LYS A 237 34.95 3.83 11.08
N TRP A 238 35.34 2.83 10.28
CA TRP A 238 36.02 1.64 10.78
C TRP A 238 37.53 1.80 10.61
N SER A 239 38.31 1.56 11.67
CA SER A 239 39.77 1.52 11.61
C SER A 239 40.18 0.16 12.15
N VAL A 240 40.59 -0.73 11.26
CA VAL A 240 40.75 -2.16 11.52
C VAL A 240 42.12 -2.65 11.06
N THR A 241 42.63 -3.73 11.65
CA THR A 241 43.85 -4.40 11.21
C THR A 241 43.47 -5.65 10.42
N VAL A 242 43.93 -5.75 9.17
CA VAL A 242 43.56 -6.85 8.27
C VAL A 242 44.79 -7.64 7.89
N ASN A 243 44.72 -8.97 7.92
CA ASN A 243 45.78 -9.84 7.42
C ASN A 243 45.54 -10.27 5.95
N PRO A 244 46.55 -10.83 5.26
CA PRO A 244 46.39 -11.26 3.86
C PRO A 244 45.31 -12.33 3.62
N ASP A 245 44.94 -13.10 4.65
CA ASP A 245 43.85 -14.09 4.58
C ASP A 245 42.45 -13.47 4.66
N GLY A 246 42.38 -12.14 4.83
CA GLY A 246 41.17 -11.34 4.96
C GLY A 246 40.50 -11.37 6.32
N ILE A 247 41.23 -11.76 7.36
CA ILE A 247 40.75 -11.71 8.74
C ILE A 247 40.99 -10.32 9.32
N ILE A 248 39.92 -9.69 9.77
CA ILE A 248 39.84 -8.33 10.29
C ILE A 248 39.81 -8.39 11.82
N ASP A 249 40.78 -7.71 12.46
CA ASP A 249 41.00 -7.67 13.91
C ASP A 249 41.07 -9.05 14.58
N GLY A 250 41.49 -10.08 13.83
CA GLY A 250 41.53 -11.47 14.29
C GLY A 250 40.16 -12.10 14.56
N LYS A 251 39.06 -11.42 14.18
CA LYS A 251 37.69 -11.79 14.58
C LYS A 251 36.69 -11.85 13.43
N TYR A 252 36.70 -10.85 12.55
CA TYR A 252 35.69 -10.71 11.51
C TYR A 252 36.25 -11.17 10.16
N GLN A 253 35.41 -11.79 9.34
CA GLN A 253 35.77 -12.20 7.98
C GLN A 253 35.43 -11.13 6.92
N TYR A 254 34.54 -10.21 7.29
CA TYR A 254 34.11 -9.07 6.47
C TYR A 254 33.51 -7.99 7.38
N LEU A 255 33.45 -6.76 6.88
CA LEU A 255 32.65 -5.69 7.45
C LEU A 255 31.28 -5.71 6.80
N PHE A 256 30.21 -5.51 7.57
CA PHE A 256 28.84 -5.58 7.08
C PHE A 256 28.11 -4.28 7.37
N TYR A 257 27.31 -3.83 6.40
CA TYR A 257 26.35 -2.75 6.59
C TYR A 257 25.07 -3.00 5.80
N GLU A 258 23.99 -2.30 6.14
CA GLU A 258 22.74 -2.21 5.36
C GLU A 258 22.41 -0.74 5.13
N VAL A 259 21.84 -0.43 3.96
CA VAL A 259 21.44 0.95 3.62
C VAL A 259 20.00 0.98 3.14
N GLU A 260 19.16 1.79 3.78
CA GLU A 260 17.88 2.21 3.22
C GLU A 260 18.12 3.44 2.33
N LEU A 261 17.90 3.32 1.03
CA LEU A 261 18.20 4.38 0.08
C LEU A 261 17.18 5.51 0.17
N SER A 262 17.62 6.74 -0.11
CA SER A 262 16.73 7.92 -0.12
C SER A 262 15.83 8.01 -1.35
N LYS A 263 16.10 7.21 -2.40
CA LYS A 263 15.42 7.24 -3.70
C LYS A 263 15.12 5.82 -4.19
N PRO A 264 14.09 5.63 -5.04
CA PRO A 264 13.87 4.38 -5.76
C PRO A 264 15.09 3.98 -6.60
N VAL A 265 15.24 2.68 -6.84
CA VAL A 265 16.31 2.13 -7.68
C VAL A 265 15.76 1.96 -9.10
N VAL A 266 16.52 2.43 -10.08
CA VAL A 266 16.27 2.13 -11.49
C VAL A 266 17.31 1.12 -11.93
N PRO A 267 17.01 -0.19 -11.96
CA PRO A 267 17.96 -1.20 -12.39
C PRO A 267 18.17 -1.12 -13.92
N PRO A 268 19.34 -1.52 -14.45
CA PRO A 268 19.62 -1.46 -15.89
C PRO A 268 18.71 -2.39 -16.71
N ASP A 269 18.65 -2.20 -18.04
CA ASP A 269 17.80 -3.03 -18.90
C ASP A 269 18.34 -4.46 -19.11
N GLU A 270 19.66 -4.63 -19.02
CA GLU A 270 20.33 -5.93 -19.18
C GLU A 270 20.31 -6.73 -17.87
N GLY A 271 20.17 -8.05 -17.98
CA GLY A 271 20.09 -8.95 -16.83
C GLY A 271 19.85 -10.40 -17.22
N TRP A 272 19.42 -11.19 -16.24
CA TRP A 272 19.08 -12.59 -16.38
C TRP A 272 17.67 -12.84 -15.88
N VAL A 273 17.00 -13.79 -16.50
CA VAL A 273 15.83 -14.44 -15.93
C VAL A 273 16.25 -15.84 -15.50
N VAL A 274 16.08 -16.15 -14.23
CA VAL A 274 16.56 -17.39 -13.64
C VAL A 274 15.41 -18.10 -12.96
N TYR A 275 15.20 -19.37 -13.31
CA TYR A 275 14.24 -20.21 -12.63
C TYR A 275 14.72 -20.49 -11.19
N ARG A 276 13.80 -20.46 -10.23
CA ARG A 276 14.10 -20.59 -8.80
C ARG A 276 14.95 -21.82 -8.47
N LYS A 277 14.69 -22.95 -9.14
CA LYS A 277 15.47 -24.20 -8.93
C LYS A 277 16.90 -24.10 -9.44
N ASP A 278 17.15 -23.24 -10.42
CA ASP A 278 18.45 -23.04 -11.06
C ASP A 278 19.28 -21.91 -10.42
N LEU A 279 18.72 -21.15 -9.48
CA LEU A 279 19.39 -20.03 -8.81
C LEU A 279 20.76 -20.40 -8.23
N SER A 280 20.85 -21.54 -7.55
CA SER A 280 22.11 -21.99 -6.94
C SER A 280 23.20 -22.19 -8.00
N SER A 281 22.86 -22.88 -9.10
CA SER A 281 23.75 -23.12 -10.23
C SER A 281 24.11 -21.83 -10.97
N TRP A 282 23.14 -20.90 -11.07
CA TRP A 282 23.36 -19.57 -11.63
C TRP A 282 24.38 -18.78 -10.81
N PHE A 283 24.25 -18.77 -9.47
CA PHE A 283 25.22 -18.11 -8.59
C PHE A 283 26.64 -18.66 -8.77
N ASP A 284 26.81 -19.98 -8.84
CA ASP A 284 28.12 -20.60 -9.04
C ASP A 284 28.76 -20.17 -10.38
N LYS A 285 27.95 -20.11 -11.45
CA LYS A 285 28.40 -19.74 -12.79
C LYS A 285 28.72 -18.26 -12.94
N TYR A 286 27.90 -17.36 -12.39
CA TYR A 286 27.99 -15.93 -12.69
C TYR A 286 28.75 -15.14 -11.63
N LEU A 287 28.67 -15.48 -10.33
CA LEU A 287 29.41 -14.74 -9.31
C LEU A 287 30.93 -14.90 -9.48
N SER A 288 31.38 -16.09 -9.91
CA SER A 288 32.79 -16.32 -10.26
C SER A 288 33.25 -15.47 -11.45
N LYS A 289 32.40 -15.29 -12.48
CA LYS A 289 32.66 -14.38 -13.60
C LYS A 289 32.65 -12.92 -13.19
N LEU A 290 31.88 -12.55 -12.18
CA LEU A 290 31.86 -11.20 -11.60
C LEU A 290 33.06 -10.94 -10.68
N GLY A 291 33.92 -11.94 -10.48
CA GLY A 291 35.20 -11.82 -9.79
C GLY A 291 35.18 -12.31 -8.34
N LEU A 292 34.08 -12.86 -7.82
CA LEU A 292 34.01 -13.41 -6.46
C LEU A 292 34.76 -14.75 -6.36
N ASN A 293 35.40 -14.99 -5.22
CA ASN A 293 36.09 -16.25 -4.93
C ASN A 293 35.15 -17.28 -4.25
N SER A 294 35.61 -18.51 -4.07
CA SER A 294 34.77 -19.60 -3.53
C SER A 294 34.22 -19.33 -2.12
N ARG A 295 34.97 -18.60 -1.27
CA ARG A 295 34.51 -18.24 0.09
C ARG A 295 33.39 -17.21 0.00
N GLU A 296 33.61 -16.14 -0.76
CA GLU A 296 32.63 -15.06 -0.95
C GLU A 296 31.35 -15.57 -1.63
N ILE A 297 31.47 -16.45 -2.64
CA ILE A 297 30.33 -17.08 -3.32
C ILE A 297 29.51 -17.90 -2.33
N LYS A 298 30.16 -18.69 -1.47
CA LYS A 298 29.48 -19.50 -0.46
C LYS A 298 28.64 -18.61 0.47
N ASP A 299 29.25 -17.56 1.01
CA ASP A 299 28.59 -16.65 1.97
C ASP A 299 27.47 -15.83 1.29
N PHE A 300 27.68 -15.42 0.03
CA PHE A 300 26.63 -14.78 -0.79
C PHE A 300 25.44 -15.71 -0.96
N LYS A 301 25.69 -16.96 -1.38
CA LYS A 301 24.65 -17.97 -1.63
C LYS A 301 23.89 -18.30 -0.35
N GLU A 302 24.57 -18.49 0.76
CA GLU A 302 23.93 -18.81 2.05
C GLU A 302 22.89 -17.76 2.44
N TYR A 303 23.25 -16.47 2.33
CA TYR A 303 22.33 -15.38 2.63
C TYR A 303 21.21 -15.24 1.58
N TRP A 304 21.56 -15.11 0.30
CA TRP A 304 20.58 -14.78 -0.74
C TRP A 304 19.67 -15.94 -1.09
N MET A 305 20.11 -17.20 -0.99
CA MET A 305 19.20 -18.34 -1.15
C MET A 305 18.14 -18.35 -0.05
N ALA A 306 18.51 -18.06 1.20
CA ALA A 306 17.57 -17.98 2.31
C ALA A 306 16.58 -16.82 2.15
N GLU A 307 17.03 -15.68 1.60
CA GLU A 307 16.16 -14.52 1.35
C GLU A 307 15.22 -14.76 0.16
N LEU A 308 15.74 -15.21 -0.97
CA LEU A 308 14.96 -15.48 -2.19
C LEU A 308 13.94 -16.61 -1.98
N GLN A 309 14.25 -17.63 -1.18
CA GLN A 309 13.31 -18.73 -0.95
C GLN A 309 12.03 -18.32 -0.19
N LYS A 310 12.02 -17.17 0.48
CA LYS A 310 10.83 -16.66 1.20
C LYS A 310 9.71 -16.24 0.25
N HIS A 311 10.02 -15.94 -1.01
CA HIS A 311 9.04 -15.53 -1.99
C HIS A 311 8.53 -16.76 -2.78
N PRO A 312 7.22 -16.85 -3.09
CA PRO A 312 6.63 -18.03 -3.73
C PRO A 312 6.92 -18.12 -5.25
N ASP A 313 7.60 -17.13 -5.82
CA ASP A 313 7.73 -16.96 -7.27
C ASP A 313 8.64 -18.00 -7.95
N ASP A 314 8.27 -18.33 -9.18
CA ASP A 314 8.94 -19.35 -10.00
C ASP A 314 10.23 -18.82 -10.63
N TYR A 315 10.29 -17.53 -10.99
CA TYR A 315 11.43 -16.91 -11.67
C TYR A 315 11.87 -15.62 -10.98
N TYR A 316 13.16 -15.30 -11.15
CA TYR A 316 13.74 -14.03 -10.74
C TYR A 316 14.36 -13.33 -11.93
N GLU A 317 14.03 -12.06 -12.10
CA GLU A 317 14.85 -11.12 -12.84
C GLU A 317 16.00 -10.69 -11.94
N ILE A 318 17.22 -10.97 -12.39
CA ILE A 318 18.46 -10.63 -11.68
C ILE A 318 19.21 -9.63 -12.54
N LYS A 319 19.56 -8.49 -11.97
CA LYS A 319 20.27 -7.41 -12.66
C LYS A 319 21.49 -6.98 -11.85
N LEU A 320 22.60 -6.72 -12.52
CA LEU A 320 23.80 -6.19 -11.88
C LEU A 320 23.70 -4.66 -11.83
N LEU A 321 23.77 -4.06 -10.64
CA LEU A 321 23.77 -2.60 -10.53
C LEU A 321 25.10 -2.03 -11.04
N THR A 322 25.02 -0.89 -11.73
CA THR A 322 26.16 -0.29 -12.45
C THR A 322 27.09 0.50 -11.51
N ASP A 323 28.34 0.72 -11.93
CA ASP A 323 29.29 1.55 -11.18
C ASP A 323 28.79 3.00 -10.99
N ASP A 324 28.03 3.53 -11.94
CA ASP A 324 27.38 4.85 -11.80
C ASP A 324 26.35 4.85 -10.65
N PHE A 325 25.53 3.80 -10.55
CA PHE A 325 24.62 3.64 -9.42
C PHE A 325 25.41 3.52 -8.11
N LEU A 326 26.45 2.68 -8.07
CA LEU A 326 27.21 2.41 -6.85
C LEU A 326 28.01 3.62 -6.36
N SER A 327 28.64 4.37 -7.27
CA SER A 327 29.39 5.59 -6.94
C SER A 327 28.50 6.74 -6.48
N LYS A 328 27.25 6.80 -6.95
CA LYS A 328 26.28 7.81 -6.46
C LYS A 328 25.65 7.40 -5.15
N ASN A 329 25.23 6.15 -5.00
CA ASN A 329 24.33 5.74 -3.91
C ASN A 329 24.99 4.99 -2.75
N LEU A 330 26.12 4.32 -2.99
CA LEU A 330 26.83 3.48 -2.01
C LEU A 330 28.32 3.84 -1.99
N GLN A 331 28.65 5.09 -1.64
CA GLN A 331 30.05 5.51 -1.60
C GLN A 331 30.78 4.85 -0.43
N VAL A 332 31.90 4.20 -0.75
CA VAL A 332 32.80 3.57 0.22
C VAL A 332 34.19 4.09 -0.06
N LYS A 333 34.81 4.72 0.95
CA LYS A 333 36.20 5.14 0.92
C LYS A 333 37.03 4.16 1.74
N ILE A 334 38.10 3.63 1.16
CA ILE A 334 39.02 2.69 1.80
C ILE A 334 40.43 3.29 1.73
N GLU A 335 41.14 3.31 2.86
CA GLU A 335 42.51 3.81 2.98
C GLU A 335 43.40 2.75 3.68
N PRO A 336 44.53 2.31 3.08
CA PRO A 336 45.03 2.68 1.75
C PRO A 336 44.06 2.29 0.63
N GLU A 337 44.13 2.98 -0.50
CA GLU A 337 43.26 2.69 -1.64
C GLU A 337 43.60 1.31 -2.20
N PRO A 338 42.62 0.39 -2.37
CA PRO A 338 42.88 -0.92 -2.92
C PRO A 338 43.21 -0.83 -4.41
N ASP A 339 44.22 -1.59 -4.85
CA ASP A 339 44.59 -1.73 -6.26
C ASP A 339 43.44 -2.32 -7.10
N THR A 340 42.60 -3.15 -6.48
CA THR A 340 41.40 -3.73 -7.09
C THR A 340 40.22 -3.62 -6.15
N PHE A 341 39.13 -2.99 -6.58
CA PHE A 341 37.85 -3.00 -5.84
C PHE A 341 36.74 -3.63 -6.67
N ILE A 342 36.34 -4.85 -6.28
CA ILE A 342 35.27 -5.61 -6.95
C ILE A 342 33.95 -5.33 -6.24
N ARG A 343 32.93 -4.84 -6.96
CA ARG A 343 31.62 -4.55 -6.37
C ARG A 343 30.52 -5.29 -7.10
N VAL A 344 29.78 -6.14 -6.39
CA VAL A 344 28.71 -6.99 -6.92
C VAL A 344 27.44 -6.81 -6.11
N ILE A 345 26.66 -5.79 -6.47
CA ILE A 345 25.34 -5.57 -5.90
C ILE A 345 24.30 -6.01 -6.93
N LEU A 346 23.55 -7.06 -6.60
CA LEU A 346 22.51 -7.60 -7.46
C LEU A 346 21.15 -7.05 -7.08
N HIS A 347 20.35 -6.70 -8.07
CA HIS A 347 18.95 -6.37 -7.93
C HIS A 347 18.12 -7.60 -8.30
N PHE A 348 17.26 -8.03 -7.39
CA PHE A 348 16.39 -9.18 -7.53
C PHE A 348 14.94 -8.71 -7.62
N LYS A 349 14.26 -9.11 -8.69
CA LYS A 349 12.83 -8.90 -8.86
C LYS A 349 12.14 -10.24 -9.09
N PRO A 350 11.22 -10.68 -8.22
CA PRO A 350 10.40 -11.85 -8.49
C PRO A 350 9.50 -11.60 -9.72
N ILE A 351 9.36 -12.60 -10.58
CA ILE A 351 8.50 -12.54 -11.78
C ILE A 351 7.38 -13.57 -11.66
N PHE A 352 6.16 -13.10 -11.81
CA PHE A 352 4.99 -13.96 -11.94
C PHE A 352 4.67 -14.28 -13.40
N GLY A 353 4.41 -15.56 -13.71
CA GLY A 353 3.96 -16.00 -15.04
C GLY A 353 5.11 -16.30 -16.02
N ASN A 354 4.88 -16.06 -17.31
CA ASN A 354 5.84 -16.36 -18.37
C ASN A 354 6.89 -15.24 -18.48
N PRO A 355 8.14 -15.47 -18.07
CA PRO A 355 9.12 -14.41 -18.08
C PRO A 355 9.61 -14.11 -19.50
N LYS A 356 9.89 -12.84 -19.77
CA LYS A 356 10.57 -12.42 -21.00
C LYS A 356 12.06 -12.64 -20.84
N THR A 357 12.72 -13.23 -21.84
CA THR A 357 14.19 -13.33 -21.83
C THR A 357 14.80 -11.93 -21.88
N LEU A 358 15.75 -11.66 -20.98
CA LEU A 358 16.56 -10.45 -20.97
C LEU A 358 17.88 -10.68 -21.71
N LYS A 359 18.45 -9.58 -22.25
CA LYS A 359 19.80 -9.60 -22.78
C LYS A 359 20.79 -9.70 -21.61
N GLU A 360 21.64 -10.72 -21.64
CA GLU A 360 22.70 -10.86 -20.63
C GLU A 360 23.69 -9.68 -20.73
N PRO A 361 24.12 -9.11 -19.60
CA PRO A 361 25.12 -8.05 -19.60
C PRO A 361 26.50 -8.57 -19.99
N ALA A 362 27.29 -7.71 -20.63
CA ALA A 362 28.67 -8.01 -20.97
C ALA A 362 29.54 -8.04 -19.70
N ILE A 363 29.91 -9.24 -19.24
CA ILE A 363 30.78 -9.40 -18.07
C ILE A 363 32.24 -9.56 -18.51
N LYS A 364 33.10 -8.69 -17.98
CA LYS A 364 34.55 -8.88 -17.97
C LYS A 364 34.98 -9.23 -16.55
N THR A 365 35.54 -10.42 -16.35
CA THR A 365 36.02 -10.84 -15.03
C THR A 365 37.13 -9.90 -14.54
N PRO A 366 36.96 -9.26 -13.37
CA PRO A 366 38.01 -8.46 -12.77
C PRO A 366 39.21 -9.32 -12.38
N GLU A 367 40.43 -8.82 -12.61
CA GLU A 367 41.63 -9.45 -12.10
C GLU A 367 41.95 -8.91 -10.70
N ARG A 368 42.25 -9.81 -9.77
CA ARG A 368 42.67 -9.46 -8.41
C ARG A 368 44.18 -9.20 -8.39
N ARG A 369 44.57 -7.93 -8.28
CA ARG A 369 45.98 -7.50 -8.24
C ARG A 369 46.18 -6.67 -6.98
N GLY A 370 47.33 -6.84 -6.32
CA GLY A 370 47.70 -6.08 -5.11
C GLY A 370 46.66 -6.18 -3.99
N PHE A 371 46.49 -5.09 -3.25
CA PHE A 371 45.44 -4.98 -2.25
C PHE A 371 44.06 -5.04 -2.93
N THR A 372 43.33 -6.14 -2.68
CA THR A 372 42.00 -6.34 -3.25
C THR A 372 40.92 -6.13 -2.18
N ALA A 373 39.95 -5.26 -2.46
CA ALA A 373 38.70 -5.16 -1.72
C ALA A 373 37.55 -5.78 -2.53
N VAL A 374 36.59 -6.41 -1.85
CA VAL A 374 35.39 -6.95 -2.48
C VAL A 374 34.17 -6.53 -1.68
N GLU A 375 33.18 -5.97 -2.36
CA GLU A 375 31.86 -5.72 -1.78
C GLU A 375 30.83 -6.52 -2.56
N TRP A 376 30.01 -7.30 -1.86
CA TRP A 376 28.82 -7.89 -2.48
C TRP A 376 27.59 -7.65 -1.61
N GLY A 377 26.43 -7.66 -2.24
CA GLY A 377 25.15 -7.43 -1.59
C GLY A 377 24.02 -7.47 -2.61
N GLY A 378 22.89 -6.89 -2.26
CA GLY A 378 21.79 -6.79 -3.21
C GLY A 378 20.57 -6.09 -2.69
N ILE A 379 19.62 -5.87 -3.60
CA ILE A 379 18.33 -5.23 -3.35
C ILE A 379 17.28 -6.25 -3.75
N MET A 380 16.36 -6.54 -2.84
CA MET A 380 15.15 -7.26 -3.18
C MET A 380 14.09 -6.22 -3.49
N GLU A 381 13.64 -6.16 -4.74
CA GLU A 381 12.37 -5.54 -5.07
C GLU A 381 11.30 -6.45 -4.51
N GLU A 382 10.52 -5.97 -3.54
CA GLU A 382 9.29 -6.66 -3.19
C GLU A 382 8.43 -6.67 -4.45
N SER A 383 7.86 -7.84 -4.82
CA SER A 383 6.87 -7.85 -5.90
C SER A 383 5.87 -6.76 -5.58
N ASP A 384 5.57 -5.95 -6.60
CA ASP A 384 4.57 -4.93 -6.49
C ASP A 384 3.39 -5.49 -5.70
N LYS A 385 2.91 -4.75 -4.70
CA LYS A 385 1.65 -5.13 -4.05
C LYS A 385 0.47 -5.17 -5.06
N SER A 386 0.69 -4.76 -6.31
CA SER A 386 -0.18 -4.97 -7.48
C SER A 386 0.04 -6.28 -8.24
N ASP A 387 1.22 -6.89 -8.17
CA ASP A 387 1.56 -8.18 -8.78
C ASP A 387 1.56 -9.27 -7.71
N ILE A 388 0.33 -9.59 -7.28
CA ILE A 388 -0.08 -10.88 -6.73
C ILE A 388 0.65 -11.23 -5.41
N LYS A 389 0.26 -10.53 -4.33
CA LYS A 389 0.12 -11.24 -3.04
C LYS A 389 -0.82 -12.42 -3.28
N ASN A 390 -0.39 -13.64 -2.93
CA ASN A 390 -1.18 -14.88 -2.83
C ASN A 390 -2.57 -14.71 -3.45
N PRO A 391 -2.81 -15.11 -4.71
CA PRO A 391 -4.05 -14.73 -5.36
C PRO A 391 -5.22 -15.29 -4.56
N GLU A 392 -5.85 -14.41 -3.79
CA GLU A 392 -7.15 -14.69 -3.22
C GLU A 392 -8.08 -14.88 -4.40
N TYR A 393 -9.03 -15.80 -4.24
CA TYR A 393 -10.00 -16.02 -5.28
C TYR A 393 -10.79 -14.72 -5.48
N SER A 394 -10.80 -14.22 -6.71
CA SER A 394 -11.65 -13.12 -7.13
C SER A 394 -13.06 -13.69 -7.30
N PHE A 395 -13.92 -13.34 -6.35
CA PHE A 395 -15.34 -13.69 -6.39
C PHE A 395 -16.15 -12.53 -6.98
N LEU A 396 -15.74 -11.28 -6.74
CA LEU A 396 -16.42 -10.08 -7.23
C LEU A 396 -15.82 -9.57 -8.55
N PRO A 397 -16.62 -8.92 -9.43
CA PRO A 397 -16.07 -8.21 -10.58
C PRO A 397 -15.01 -7.16 -10.22
N THR A 398 -15.12 -6.56 -9.03
CA THR A 398 -14.24 -5.50 -8.52
C THR A 398 -12.96 -6.00 -7.87
N GLU A 399 -12.79 -7.32 -7.69
CA GLU A 399 -11.61 -7.91 -7.05
C GLU A 399 -10.64 -8.44 -8.11
N THR A 400 -9.37 -8.07 -8.06
CA THR A 400 -8.31 -8.69 -8.87
C THR A 400 -7.86 -10.01 -8.24
N GLY A 401 -7.43 -11.00 -9.05
CA GLY A 401 -6.98 -12.31 -8.53
C GLY A 401 -7.42 -13.50 -9.39
N ILE A 402 -7.24 -14.73 -8.88
CA ILE A 402 -7.67 -15.95 -9.58
C ILE A 402 -9.20 -15.96 -9.62
N ILE A 403 -9.78 -15.89 -10.81
CA ILE A 403 -11.23 -15.83 -10.94
C ILE A 403 -11.88 -17.19 -10.68
N ILE A 404 -13.02 -17.16 -10.01
CA ILE A 404 -13.95 -18.29 -9.97
C ILE A 404 -14.83 -18.25 -11.20
N LEU A 405 -14.82 -19.33 -11.97
CA LEU A 405 -15.61 -19.44 -13.20
C LEU A 405 -17.04 -19.83 -12.86
N ARG A 406 -18.02 -19.15 -13.47
CA ARG A 406 -19.43 -19.58 -13.46
C ARG A 406 -19.69 -20.75 -14.40
N ALA A 407 -18.89 -20.88 -15.45
CA ALA A 407 -18.95 -22.01 -16.36
C ALA A 407 -17.61 -22.11 -17.08
N LEU A 408 -17.26 -23.34 -17.45
CA LEU A 408 -16.10 -23.65 -18.27
C LEU A 408 -16.57 -24.61 -19.37
N GLU A 409 -16.34 -24.23 -20.62
CA GLU A 409 -16.56 -25.07 -21.79
C GLU A 409 -15.27 -25.15 -22.59
N ILE A 410 -14.83 -26.37 -22.91
CA ILE A 410 -13.70 -26.62 -23.81
C ILE A 410 -14.24 -27.38 -25.00
N LYS A 411 -14.26 -26.72 -26.16
CA LYS A 411 -14.84 -27.27 -27.39
C LYS A 411 -14.10 -26.71 -28.60
N ASP A 412 -13.86 -27.55 -29.61
CA ASP A 412 -13.27 -27.13 -30.90
C ASP A 412 -11.98 -26.30 -30.77
N HIS A 413 -11.06 -26.71 -29.87
CA HIS A 413 -9.81 -26.00 -29.55
C HIS A 413 -10.00 -24.59 -28.96
N LYS A 414 -11.16 -24.31 -28.38
CA LYS A 414 -11.47 -23.06 -27.69
C LYS A 414 -11.83 -23.33 -26.24
N ILE A 415 -11.43 -22.40 -25.37
CA ILE A 415 -11.82 -22.37 -23.96
C ILE A 415 -12.77 -21.18 -23.78
N LYS A 416 -14.03 -21.48 -23.49
CA LYS A 416 -15.03 -20.48 -23.18
C LYS A 416 -15.28 -20.48 -21.67
N ILE A 417 -15.01 -19.35 -21.04
CA ILE A 417 -15.25 -19.13 -19.61
C ILE A 417 -16.40 -18.16 -19.42
N LYS A 418 -17.24 -18.39 -18.40
CA LYS A 418 -18.27 -17.46 -17.96
C LYS A 418 -17.88 -16.89 -16.60
N VAL A 419 -17.98 -15.57 -16.42
CA VAL A 419 -17.48 -14.88 -15.22
C VAL A 419 -18.41 -13.75 -14.77
N ASN A 420 -18.31 -13.37 -13.49
CA ASN A 420 -18.95 -12.17 -12.96
C ASN A 420 -18.43 -10.90 -13.68
N THR A 421 -19.32 -9.94 -13.97
CA THR A 421 -18.99 -8.68 -14.65
C THR A 421 -19.88 -7.54 -14.15
N GLY A 422 -19.29 -6.37 -13.92
CA GLY A 422 -19.97 -5.08 -13.73
C GLY A 422 -20.22 -4.36 -15.06
N GLY A 423 -19.81 -4.95 -16.19
CA GLY A 423 -20.10 -4.49 -17.54
C GLY A 423 -18.89 -4.14 -18.39
N CYS A 424 -17.68 -4.14 -17.82
CA CYS A 424 -16.44 -3.94 -18.59
C CYS A 424 -15.44 -5.08 -18.48
N THR A 425 -15.86 -6.26 -18.00
CA THR A 425 -15.03 -7.47 -18.06
C THR A 425 -14.87 -7.97 -19.50
N ASP A 426 -13.63 -8.14 -19.96
CA ASP A 426 -13.25 -8.66 -21.28
C ASP A 426 -11.86 -9.33 -21.26
N LYS A 427 -11.29 -9.68 -22.43
CA LYS A 427 -9.95 -10.29 -22.56
C LYS A 427 -8.78 -9.37 -22.17
N ARG A 428 -9.01 -8.06 -22.01
CA ARG A 428 -8.00 -7.12 -21.53
C ARG A 428 -7.89 -7.24 -20.01
N THR A 429 -9.02 -7.36 -19.32
CA THR A 429 -9.09 -7.43 -17.86
C THR A 429 -8.92 -8.85 -17.31
N ILE A 430 -9.29 -9.89 -18.05
CA ILE A 430 -9.04 -11.30 -17.71
C ILE A 430 -7.91 -11.85 -18.58
N LYS A 431 -6.83 -12.33 -17.96
CA LYS A 431 -5.66 -12.90 -18.65
C LYS A 431 -5.44 -14.37 -18.28
N PRO A 432 -5.21 -15.25 -19.27
CA PRO A 432 -4.78 -16.62 -19.02
C PRO A 432 -3.29 -16.69 -18.72
N VAL A 433 -2.94 -17.45 -17.70
CA VAL A 433 -1.58 -17.83 -17.32
C VAL A 433 -1.41 -19.31 -17.68
N LEU A 434 -0.47 -19.59 -18.58
CA LEU A 434 -0.17 -20.92 -19.08
C LEU A 434 1.10 -21.47 -18.41
N ARG A 435 1.07 -22.73 -17.99
CA ARG A 435 2.22 -23.48 -17.47
C ARG A 435 2.32 -24.82 -18.19
N GLU A 436 3.51 -25.27 -18.57
CA GLU A 436 3.72 -26.66 -18.99
C GLU A 436 3.81 -27.54 -17.74
N SER A 437 3.03 -28.62 -17.67
CA SER A 437 2.97 -29.53 -16.53
C SER A 437 3.71 -30.81 -16.85
N GLU A 438 4.74 -31.12 -16.04
CA GLU A 438 5.45 -32.39 -16.14
C GLU A 438 4.61 -33.49 -15.47
N THR A 439 3.82 -34.20 -16.28
CA THR A 439 3.16 -35.43 -15.85
C THR A 439 4.05 -36.64 -16.14
N THR A 440 3.92 -37.72 -15.38
CA THR A 440 4.60 -39.01 -15.64
C THR A 440 4.37 -39.55 -17.06
N ILE A 441 3.30 -39.09 -17.73
CA ILE A 441 2.93 -39.43 -19.10
C ILE A 441 3.66 -38.55 -20.12
N SER A 442 3.87 -37.25 -19.83
CA SER A 442 4.53 -36.28 -20.71
C SER A 442 6.02 -36.59 -21.01
N ASN A 443 6.66 -37.40 -20.15
CA ASN A 443 8.06 -37.82 -20.30
C ASN A 443 8.22 -39.04 -21.23
N GLN A 444 7.13 -39.61 -21.76
CA GLN A 444 7.18 -40.69 -22.75
C GLN A 444 7.33 -40.13 -24.17
N LYS A 445 8.23 -40.74 -24.95
CA LYS A 445 8.52 -40.32 -26.33
C LYS A 445 7.27 -40.45 -27.20
N GLY A 446 6.71 -39.32 -27.66
CA GLY A 446 5.50 -39.26 -28.48
C GLY A 446 4.21 -38.94 -27.71
N ALA A 447 4.26 -38.71 -26.40
CA ALA A 447 3.12 -38.27 -25.62
C ALA A 447 2.76 -36.78 -25.88
N PRO A 448 1.47 -36.41 -25.81
CA PRO A 448 1.07 -35.01 -25.91
C PRO A 448 1.58 -34.19 -24.72
N LYS A 449 2.06 -32.98 -24.98
CA LYS A 449 2.45 -32.02 -23.92
C LYS A 449 1.24 -31.65 -23.07
N SER A 450 1.42 -31.58 -21.76
CA SER A 450 0.38 -31.18 -20.81
C SER A 450 0.56 -29.73 -20.40
N TYR A 451 -0.52 -28.96 -20.47
CA TYR A 451 -0.51 -27.56 -20.05
C TYR A 451 -1.56 -27.32 -18.96
N GLU A 452 -1.23 -26.45 -18.01
CA GLU A 452 -2.13 -25.94 -16.99
C GLU A 452 -2.43 -24.47 -17.29
N ILE A 453 -3.71 -24.10 -17.25
CA ILE A 453 -4.18 -22.74 -17.51
C ILE A 453 -4.90 -22.21 -16.29
N ILE A 454 -4.54 -21.00 -15.86
CA ILE A 454 -5.22 -20.24 -14.79
C ILE A 454 -5.62 -18.88 -15.36
N PHE A 455 -6.91 -18.56 -15.34
CA PHE A 455 -7.42 -17.23 -15.67
C PHE A 455 -7.37 -16.31 -14.45
N ILE A 456 -6.88 -15.09 -14.64
CA ILE A 456 -6.69 -14.10 -13.58
C ILE A 456 -7.33 -12.78 -14.00
N ARG A 457 -8.06 -12.14 -13.10
CA ARG A 457 -8.49 -10.75 -13.27
C ARG A 457 -7.35 -9.83 -12.86
N THR A 458 -6.84 -9.07 -13.83
CA THR A 458 -5.73 -8.14 -13.67
C THR A 458 -6.19 -6.72 -13.33
N GLU A 459 -7.42 -6.37 -13.69
CA GLU A 459 -8.01 -5.06 -13.42
C GLU A 459 -9.44 -5.19 -12.86
N PRO A 460 -9.81 -4.37 -11.85
CA PRO A 460 -11.14 -4.41 -11.27
C PRO A 460 -12.19 -3.90 -12.26
N ASP A 461 -13.29 -4.64 -12.42
CA ASP A 461 -14.46 -4.19 -13.18
C ASP A 461 -15.30 -3.27 -12.29
N ARG A 462 -15.07 -1.96 -12.43
CA ARG A 462 -15.78 -0.90 -11.69
C ARG A 462 -17.02 -0.37 -12.43
N CYS A 463 -17.42 -1.02 -13.52
CA CYS A 463 -18.63 -0.63 -14.23
C CYS A 463 -19.88 -0.94 -13.40
N LYS A 464 -20.92 -0.12 -13.55
CA LYS A 464 -22.15 -0.17 -12.75
C LYS A 464 -23.33 -0.80 -13.50
N ALA A 465 -23.06 -1.69 -14.44
CA ALA A 465 -24.09 -2.39 -15.20
C ALA A 465 -24.40 -3.76 -14.59
N LEU A 466 -25.69 -4.07 -14.45
CA LEU A 466 -26.15 -5.31 -13.84
C LEU A 466 -26.21 -6.41 -14.89
N PHE A 467 -25.25 -7.34 -14.85
CA PHE A 467 -25.19 -8.52 -15.73
C PHE A 467 -25.39 -9.81 -14.93
N PRO A 468 -26.65 -10.15 -14.57
CA PRO A 468 -26.94 -11.26 -13.65
C PRO A 468 -26.47 -12.63 -14.16
N GLU A 469 -26.34 -12.80 -15.47
CA GLU A 469 -25.86 -14.01 -16.15
C GLU A 469 -24.32 -14.10 -16.25
N GLY A 470 -23.61 -13.03 -15.87
CA GLY A 470 -22.19 -12.86 -16.16
C GLY A 470 -21.92 -12.53 -17.63
N THR A 471 -20.64 -12.58 -18.03
CA THR A 471 -20.20 -12.47 -19.43
C THR A 471 -19.39 -13.69 -19.84
N ASP A 472 -19.46 -14.02 -21.14
CA ASP A 472 -18.69 -15.09 -21.74
C ASP A 472 -17.40 -14.53 -22.37
N ILE A 473 -16.27 -15.19 -22.12
CA ILE A 473 -14.98 -14.87 -22.74
C ILE A 473 -14.44 -16.15 -23.39
N GLU A 474 -14.17 -16.11 -24.68
CA GLU A 474 -13.71 -17.26 -25.47
C GLU A 474 -12.27 -17.09 -25.92
N TYR A 475 -11.40 -18.04 -25.62
CA TYR A 475 -9.98 -18.06 -26.01
C TYR A 475 -9.69 -19.19 -27.00
N ASP A 476 -9.07 -18.87 -28.14
CA ASP A 476 -8.57 -19.87 -29.10
C ASP A 476 -7.20 -20.41 -28.66
N ILE A 477 -7.12 -21.69 -28.33
CA ILE A 477 -5.91 -22.31 -27.76
C ILE A 477 -4.73 -22.22 -28.74
N SER A 478 -4.98 -22.42 -30.02
CA SER A 478 -3.94 -22.48 -31.04
C SER A 478 -3.41 -21.08 -31.38
N LYS A 479 -4.30 -20.10 -31.49
CA LYS A 479 -3.96 -18.73 -31.90
C LYS A 479 -3.48 -17.88 -30.74
N GLU A 480 -4.07 -18.04 -29.56
CA GLU A 480 -3.80 -17.15 -28.42
C GLU A 480 -2.71 -17.71 -27.49
N PHE A 481 -2.54 -19.03 -27.41
CA PHE A 481 -1.53 -19.65 -26.52
C PHE A 481 -0.35 -20.25 -27.29
N ASN A 482 -0.36 -20.23 -28.62
CA ASN A 482 0.69 -20.79 -29.47
C ASN A 482 0.97 -22.29 -29.19
N ILE A 483 -0.07 -23.04 -28.79
CA ILE A 483 0.03 -24.48 -28.49
C ILE A 483 -0.36 -25.28 -29.74
N LYS A 484 0.49 -26.24 -30.13
CA LYS A 484 0.27 -27.13 -31.29
C LYS A 484 -0.19 -28.52 -30.87
N MET A 485 -1.10 -29.11 -31.64
CA MET A 485 -1.56 -30.50 -31.44
C MET A 485 -0.42 -31.51 -31.67
N PRO A 486 -0.39 -32.64 -30.94
CA PRO A 486 -1.33 -33.04 -29.89
C PRO A 486 -0.95 -32.47 -28.50
N TYR A 487 -1.95 -32.03 -27.73
CA TYR A 487 -1.77 -31.48 -26.38
C TYR A 487 -2.87 -31.95 -25.43
N THR A 488 -2.62 -31.81 -24.12
CA THR A 488 -3.62 -31.90 -23.07
C THR A 488 -3.65 -30.59 -22.29
N ILE A 489 -4.82 -30.16 -21.85
CA ILE A 489 -5.00 -28.92 -21.10
C ILE A 489 -5.79 -29.20 -19.83
N THR A 490 -5.34 -28.62 -18.73
CA THR A 490 -6.02 -28.59 -17.45
C THR A 490 -6.29 -27.14 -17.07
N VAL A 491 -7.56 -26.76 -16.94
CA VAL A 491 -7.91 -25.45 -16.37
C VAL A 491 -7.97 -25.59 -14.86
N LYS A 492 -7.18 -24.78 -14.15
CA LYS A 492 -7.02 -24.87 -12.69
C LYS A 492 -7.94 -23.94 -11.92
N ASN A 493 -8.66 -23.04 -12.59
CA ASN A 493 -9.62 -22.18 -11.93
C ASN A 493 -10.73 -23.02 -11.29
N PRO A 494 -11.09 -22.74 -10.02
CA PRO A 494 -12.32 -23.28 -9.46
C PRO A 494 -13.51 -22.83 -10.32
N THR A 495 -14.38 -23.78 -10.62
CA THR A 495 -15.60 -23.53 -11.38
C THR A 495 -16.78 -23.79 -10.46
N MET A 496 -17.57 -22.76 -10.21
CA MET A 496 -18.80 -22.83 -9.44
C MET A 496 -19.98 -22.50 -10.37
N PRO A 497 -20.71 -23.52 -10.86
CA PRO A 497 -21.82 -23.32 -11.79
C PRO A 497 -22.96 -22.53 -11.14
N ILE A 498 -23.26 -21.34 -11.69
CA ILE A 498 -24.30 -20.41 -11.21
C ILE A 498 -25.25 -20.10 -12.37
N THR A 499 -26.56 -20.17 -12.14
CA THR A 499 -27.61 -19.84 -13.11
C THR A 499 -28.21 -18.45 -12.86
N LYS A 500 -29.04 -17.94 -13.80
CA LYS A 500 -29.78 -16.67 -13.65
C LYS A 500 -30.58 -16.55 -12.34
N ASN A 501 -31.12 -17.68 -11.89
CA ASN A 501 -32.05 -17.75 -10.76
C ASN A 501 -31.32 -17.87 -9.43
N ASP A 502 -30.02 -18.14 -9.47
CA ASP A 502 -29.16 -18.10 -8.30
C ASP A 502 -28.77 -16.63 -8.04
N PRO A 503 -28.66 -16.21 -6.76
CA PRO A 503 -28.39 -14.82 -6.44
C PRO A 503 -27.12 -14.34 -7.16
N TYR A 504 -27.15 -13.13 -7.74
CA TYR A 504 -25.93 -12.49 -8.25
C TYR A 504 -24.98 -12.30 -7.06
N PHE A 505 -24.03 -13.22 -6.93
CA PHE A 505 -23.18 -13.29 -5.76
C PHE A 505 -22.27 -12.06 -5.68
N ILE A 506 -22.54 -11.21 -4.68
CA ILE A 506 -21.55 -10.29 -4.12
C ILE A 506 -20.93 -10.99 -2.90
N PHE A 507 -19.86 -11.76 -3.09
CA PHE A 507 -19.12 -12.36 -1.99
C PHE A 507 -18.29 -11.31 -1.24
N GLY A 508 -18.88 -10.71 -0.21
CA GLY A 508 -18.13 -10.31 0.99
C GLY A 508 -18.16 -11.39 2.07
N LYS A 509 -18.50 -12.64 1.70
CA LYS A 509 -18.86 -13.79 2.56
C LYS A 509 -18.58 -15.15 1.88
N VAL A 510 -17.32 -15.54 1.63
CA VAL A 510 -16.94 -16.97 1.63
C VAL A 510 -15.86 -17.16 2.68
N LYS A 511 -16.22 -17.94 3.69
CA LYS A 511 -15.32 -18.48 4.71
C LYS A 511 -14.26 -19.34 4.02
N SER A 512 -12.99 -19.01 4.22
CA SER A 512 -11.91 -19.97 4.09
C SER A 512 -12.02 -20.97 5.25
N GLU A 513 -12.58 -22.15 4.99
CA GLU A 513 -12.31 -23.31 5.83
C GLU A 513 -10.85 -23.73 5.61
N VAL A 514 -9.94 -23.10 6.36
CA VAL A 514 -8.61 -23.67 6.58
C VAL A 514 -8.74 -24.57 7.80
N LYS A 515 -8.63 -25.88 7.59
CA LYS A 515 -8.39 -26.83 8.69
C LYS A 515 -6.99 -26.56 9.24
N GLU A 516 -6.91 -25.80 10.34
CA GLU A 516 -5.71 -25.78 11.16
C GLU A 516 -5.74 -26.94 12.15
N VAL A 517 -4.68 -27.75 12.13
CA VAL A 517 -4.33 -28.71 13.18
C VAL A 517 -3.95 -27.89 14.42
N PRO A 518 -4.51 -28.17 15.61
CA PRO A 518 -4.34 -27.30 16.77
C PRO A 518 -2.89 -27.34 17.28
N VAL A 519 -2.21 -26.20 17.24
CA VAL A 519 -1.09 -25.91 18.12
C VAL A 519 -1.71 -25.44 19.44
N GLN A 520 -1.51 -26.24 20.49
CA GLN A 520 -1.88 -25.92 21.86
C GLN A 520 -1.20 -24.61 22.28
N GLY A 521 -2.01 -23.57 22.44
CA GLY A 521 -1.72 -22.38 23.22
C GLY A 521 -3.04 -21.97 23.86
N GLU A 522 -3.08 -21.97 25.18
CA GLU A 522 -4.30 -21.88 25.99
C GLU A 522 -5.25 -20.76 25.56
N GLU A 523 -6.46 -21.16 25.18
CA GLU A 523 -7.60 -20.28 24.98
C GLU A 523 -7.87 -19.49 26.27
N GLY A 524 -7.96 -18.17 26.14
CA GLY A 524 -8.84 -17.35 26.97
C GLY A 524 -10.28 -17.80 26.75
N LYS A 525 -10.66 -18.91 27.38
CA LYS A 525 -12.02 -19.39 27.54
C LYS A 525 -12.79 -18.33 28.30
N PHE A 526 -13.90 -17.91 27.73
CA PHE A 526 -14.96 -17.28 28.49
C PHE A 526 -15.43 -18.34 29.50
N ILE A 527 -14.88 -18.27 30.72
CA ILE A 527 -15.18 -19.05 31.92
C ILE A 527 -14.71 -20.52 31.91
N GLY A 528 -13.50 -20.75 32.44
CA GLY A 528 -13.09 -22.05 32.97
C GLY A 528 -12.86 -21.96 34.48
N GLY A 529 -13.79 -22.49 35.29
CA GLY A 529 -13.53 -22.81 36.71
C GLY A 529 -14.07 -21.88 37.80
N ALA A 530 -15.26 -21.28 37.65
CA ALA A 530 -16.09 -20.72 38.75
C ALA A 530 -17.54 -20.46 38.27
N ILE A 531 -18.16 -21.49 37.66
CA ILE A 531 -19.11 -21.32 36.56
C ILE A 531 -20.47 -20.71 36.97
N LEU A 532 -20.97 -20.91 38.19
CA LEU A 532 -22.31 -20.39 38.53
C LEU A 532 -22.32 -18.92 38.97
N GLU A 533 -21.36 -18.50 39.81
CA GLU A 533 -21.27 -17.11 40.29
C GLU A 533 -20.88 -16.13 39.17
N MET A 534 -19.97 -16.53 38.28
CA MET A 534 -19.56 -15.72 37.13
C MET A 534 -20.70 -15.56 36.10
N ILE A 535 -21.52 -16.60 35.90
CA ILE A 535 -22.70 -16.51 35.03
C ILE A 535 -23.75 -15.58 35.66
N THR A 536 -24.00 -15.67 36.97
CA THR A 536 -24.91 -14.76 37.67
C THR A 536 -24.43 -13.31 37.61
N GLU A 537 -23.12 -13.07 37.74
CA GLU A 537 -22.54 -11.73 37.58
C GLU A 537 -22.75 -11.17 36.16
N ILE A 538 -22.54 -11.98 35.12
CA ILE A 538 -22.80 -11.56 33.74
C ILE A 538 -24.29 -11.29 33.50
N ARG A 539 -25.19 -12.15 34.01
CA ARG A 539 -26.64 -11.93 33.92
C ARG A 539 -27.06 -10.63 34.58
N ARG A 540 -26.53 -10.35 35.79
CA ARG A 540 -26.73 -9.10 36.52
C ARG A 540 -26.22 -7.90 35.73
N ASP A 541 -25.02 -7.97 35.17
CA ASP A 541 -24.38 -6.85 34.46
C ASP A 541 -25.10 -6.53 33.15
N VAL A 542 -25.53 -7.54 32.40
CA VAL A 542 -26.34 -7.37 31.18
C VAL A 542 -27.74 -6.85 31.51
N LYS A 543 -28.37 -7.33 32.58
CA LYS A 543 -29.65 -6.79 33.08
C LYS A 543 -29.50 -5.32 33.44
N ASN A 544 -28.44 -4.94 34.17
CA ASN A 544 -28.17 -3.55 34.55
C ASN A 544 -27.92 -2.65 33.32
N ALA A 545 -27.16 -3.12 32.33
CA ALA A 545 -26.98 -2.42 31.06
C ALA A 545 -28.30 -2.23 30.31
N THR A 546 -29.19 -3.23 30.34
CA THR A 546 -30.52 -3.15 29.72
C THR A 546 -31.41 -2.12 30.43
N LEU A 547 -31.42 -2.13 31.76
CA LEU A 547 -32.13 -1.13 32.57
C LEU A 547 -31.58 0.29 32.34
N TYR A 548 -30.26 0.45 32.19
CA TYR A 548 -29.65 1.72 31.84
C TYR A 548 -30.14 2.22 30.48
N ALA A 549 -30.12 1.35 29.45
CA ALA A 549 -30.57 1.70 28.11
C ALA A 549 -32.04 2.19 28.08
N ILE A 550 -32.94 1.46 28.75
CA ILE A 550 -34.37 1.84 28.85
C ILE A 550 -34.51 3.20 29.55
N ASN A 551 -33.79 3.43 30.64
CA ASN A 551 -33.81 4.71 31.36
C ASN A 551 -33.34 5.89 30.48
N GLN A 552 -32.33 5.70 29.63
CA GLN A 552 -31.89 6.75 28.71
C GLN A 552 -32.95 7.03 27.64
N GLU A 553 -33.62 6.02 27.11
CA GLU A 553 -34.71 6.23 26.16
C GLU A 553 -35.94 6.88 26.82
N ILE A 554 -36.29 6.52 28.05
CA ILE A 554 -37.34 7.23 28.83
C ILE A 554 -37.00 8.72 28.93
N LYS A 555 -35.76 9.08 29.30
CA LYS A 555 -35.31 10.48 29.35
C LYS A 555 -35.46 11.15 27.98
N ARG A 556 -35.05 10.47 26.91
CA ARG A 556 -35.12 10.96 25.52
C ARG A 556 -36.57 11.23 25.08
N TYR A 557 -37.50 10.32 25.34
CA TYR A 557 -38.91 10.49 24.98
C TYR A 557 -39.66 11.46 25.90
N LYS A 558 -39.28 11.59 27.18
CA LYS A 558 -39.78 12.65 28.07
C LYS A 558 -39.44 14.04 27.53
N GLN A 559 -38.21 14.25 27.05
CA GLN A 559 -37.80 15.51 26.42
C GLN A 559 -38.59 15.80 25.13
N ARG A 560 -38.96 14.76 24.37
CA ARG A 560 -39.78 14.87 23.15
C ARG A 560 -41.28 14.97 23.42
N LYS A 561 -41.70 14.92 24.69
CA LYS A 561 -43.12 14.95 25.14
C LYS A 561 -43.97 13.79 24.59
N ASP A 562 -43.35 12.64 24.30
CA ASP A 562 -44.05 11.42 23.83
C ASP A 562 -44.49 10.56 25.03
N SER A 563 -45.66 10.88 25.58
CA SER A 563 -46.17 10.26 26.81
C SER A 563 -46.54 8.78 26.64
N GLU A 564 -46.87 8.35 25.42
CA GLU A 564 -47.26 6.97 25.14
C GLU A 564 -46.04 6.04 25.13
N LYS A 565 -44.95 6.43 24.46
CA LYS A 565 -43.69 5.66 24.48
C LYS A 565 -43.06 5.63 25.86
N VAL A 566 -43.12 6.74 26.60
CA VAL A 566 -42.64 6.79 27.98
C VAL A 566 -43.36 5.76 28.85
N LYS A 567 -44.69 5.68 28.78
CA LYS A 567 -45.47 4.70 29.56
C LYS A 567 -45.09 3.26 29.21
N LYS A 568 -44.95 2.92 27.92
CA LYS A 568 -44.53 1.59 27.47
C LYS A 568 -43.14 1.21 27.98
N LEU A 569 -42.19 2.14 27.93
CA LEU A 569 -40.84 1.92 28.44
C LEU A 569 -40.79 1.84 29.97
N GLU A 570 -41.63 2.57 30.70
CA GLU A 570 -41.74 2.48 32.17
C GLU A 570 -42.33 1.11 32.60
N GLU A 571 -43.34 0.60 31.89
CA GLU A 571 -43.88 -0.75 32.10
C GLU A 571 -42.82 -1.84 31.81
N GLU A 572 -42.05 -1.69 30.74
CA GLU A 572 -40.96 -2.61 30.37
C GLU A 572 -39.79 -2.56 31.37
N LEU A 573 -39.44 -1.37 31.84
CA LEU A 573 -38.43 -1.15 32.88
C LEU A 573 -38.80 -1.91 34.16
N GLU A 574 -40.05 -1.77 34.61
CA GLU A 574 -40.53 -2.41 35.83
C GLU A 574 -40.59 -3.95 35.67
N LYS A 575 -40.97 -4.44 34.47
CA LYS A 575 -40.93 -5.87 34.15
C LYS A 575 -39.51 -6.44 34.26
N ILE A 576 -38.50 -5.79 33.69
CA ILE A 576 -37.11 -6.28 33.72
C ILE A 576 -36.50 -6.13 35.12
N LYS A 577 -36.81 -5.04 35.82
CA LYS A 577 -36.34 -4.78 37.19
C LYS A 577 -36.77 -5.88 38.17
N ASN A 578 -38.00 -6.39 38.01
CA ASN A 578 -38.57 -7.45 38.84
C ASN A 578 -38.15 -8.88 38.48
N MET A 579 -37.38 -9.09 37.39
CA MET A 579 -36.78 -10.41 37.10
C MET A 579 -35.62 -10.68 38.05
N ALA A 580 -35.47 -11.91 38.56
CA ALA A 580 -34.30 -12.28 39.37
C ALA A 580 -33.03 -12.30 38.50
N ASP A 581 -31.89 -11.86 39.03
CA ASP A 581 -30.63 -11.76 38.27
C ASP A 581 -30.21 -13.13 37.71
N GLU A 582 -30.43 -14.20 38.45
CA GLU A 582 -30.12 -15.59 38.05
C GLU A 582 -30.95 -16.06 36.86
N SER A 583 -32.13 -15.47 36.67
CA SER A 583 -33.11 -15.81 35.63
C SER A 583 -33.01 -14.94 34.38
N PHE A 584 -32.17 -13.90 34.38
CA PHE A 584 -32.08 -13.00 33.24
C PHE A 584 -31.43 -13.70 32.03
N PRO A 585 -32.03 -13.63 30.82
CA PRO A 585 -31.54 -14.40 29.67
C PRO A 585 -30.18 -13.90 29.17
N VAL A 586 -29.26 -14.84 28.93
CA VAL A 586 -27.95 -14.60 28.28
C VAL A 586 -27.80 -15.54 27.07
N PRO A 587 -26.95 -15.19 26.08
CA PRO A 587 -26.74 -16.02 24.89
C PRO A 587 -26.25 -17.44 25.23
N GLU A 588 -26.67 -18.44 24.45
CA GLU A 588 -26.18 -19.83 24.56
C GLU A 588 -24.74 -19.97 24.03
N GLU A 589 -23.91 -20.76 24.72
CA GLU A 589 -22.44 -20.89 24.52
C GLU A 589 -22.02 -21.42 23.13
N ASP A 590 -22.84 -22.27 22.50
CA ASP A 590 -22.47 -22.98 21.26
C ASP A 590 -22.85 -22.24 19.96
N LYS A 591 -23.38 -21.01 20.05
CA LYS A 591 -23.76 -20.23 18.87
C LYS A 591 -22.61 -19.32 18.43
N PRO A 592 -22.20 -19.37 17.14
CA PRO A 592 -21.14 -18.50 16.64
C PRO A 592 -21.52 -17.03 16.87
N LEU A 593 -20.56 -16.24 17.37
CA LEU A 593 -20.70 -14.80 17.56
C LEU A 593 -21.14 -14.16 16.24
N SER A 594 -22.17 -13.31 16.29
CA SER A 594 -22.65 -12.64 15.08
C SER A 594 -21.64 -11.58 14.63
N ASP A 595 -21.23 -11.64 13.36
CA ASP A 595 -20.38 -10.61 12.77
C ASP A 595 -21.16 -9.28 12.65
N GLN A 596 -20.43 -8.16 12.58
CA GLN A 596 -21.01 -6.81 12.40
C GLN A 596 -21.97 -6.73 11.18
N LYS A 597 -21.78 -7.59 10.17
CA LYS A 597 -22.62 -7.73 8.97
C LYS A 597 -23.99 -8.36 9.21
N ASP A 598 -24.17 -9.14 10.29
CA ASP A 598 -25.46 -9.81 10.62
C ASP A 598 -26.38 -8.93 11.48
N ILE A 599 -25.97 -7.70 11.78
CA ILE A 599 -26.74 -6.70 12.54
C ILE A 599 -27.73 -5.93 11.63
N LEU A 600 -27.58 -6.06 10.30
CA LEU A 600 -28.29 -5.27 9.30
C LEU A 600 -29.61 -5.87 8.79
N GLN A 601 -30.08 -6.99 9.34
CA GLN A 601 -31.27 -7.71 8.83
C GLN A 601 -32.61 -7.33 9.48
N ASP A 602 -32.63 -6.61 10.61
CA ASP A 602 -33.87 -6.21 11.30
C ASP A 602 -34.24 -4.75 11.03
N ILE A 603 -34.81 -4.48 9.85
CA ILE A 603 -35.34 -3.15 9.52
C ILE A 603 -36.66 -2.92 10.28
N GLY A 604 -36.75 -1.83 11.05
CA GLY A 604 -38.00 -1.39 11.70
C GLY A 604 -38.32 -1.96 13.10
N LYS A 605 -37.51 -2.88 13.64
CA LYS A 605 -37.62 -3.31 15.04
C LYS A 605 -36.72 -2.45 15.93
N PHE A 606 -37.31 -1.79 16.93
CA PHE A 606 -36.61 -1.01 17.97
C PHE A 606 -37.04 -1.53 19.35
N GLY A 607 -36.19 -1.38 20.36
CA GLY A 607 -36.49 -1.86 21.72
C GLY A 607 -35.41 -2.74 22.33
N THR A 608 -35.74 -3.38 23.44
CA THR A 608 -34.84 -4.28 24.17
C THR A 608 -34.47 -5.52 23.36
N ILE A 609 -33.24 -6.00 23.55
CA ILE A 609 -32.72 -7.21 22.92
C ILE A 609 -32.44 -8.20 24.04
N VAL A 610 -33.34 -9.19 24.21
CA VAL A 610 -33.26 -10.19 25.28
C VAL A 610 -33.50 -11.59 24.68
N PRO A 611 -32.55 -12.55 24.80
CA PRO A 611 -31.19 -12.37 25.32
C PRO A 611 -30.39 -11.38 24.47
N CYS A 612 -29.41 -10.70 25.07
CA CYS A 612 -28.58 -9.73 24.36
C CYS A 612 -27.89 -10.39 23.16
N LYS A 613 -27.57 -9.66 22.08
CA LYS A 613 -26.92 -10.26 20.90
C LYS A 613 -25.41 -10.01 20.94
N PRO A 614 -24.56 -11.03 21.10
CA PRO A 614 -23.11 -10.82 21.17
C PRO A 614 -22.53 -10.61 19.77
N VAL A 615 -21.67 -9.61 19.68
CA VAL A 615 -21.03 -9.13 18.45
C VAL A 615 -19.56 -8.93 18.72
N LYS A 616 -18.73 -9.38 17.77
CA LYS A 616 -17.29 -9.12 17.76
C LYS A 616 -17.01 -7.86 16.95
N VAL A 617 -16.26 -6.92 17.53
CA VAL A 617 -15.89 -5.63 16.92
C VAL A 617 -14.41 -5.32 17.14
N GLU A 618 -13.80 -4.55 16.26
CA GLU A 618 -12.44 -4.03 16.44
C GLU A 618 -12.48 -2.65 17.12
N MET A 619 -12.27 -2.58 18.43
CA MET A 619 -12.29 -1.32 19.19
C MET A 619 -10.93 -0.60 19.06
N ILE A 620 -10.95 0.67 18.69
CA ILE A 620 -9.79 1.56 18.76
C ILE A 620 -9.76 2.15 20.16
N PHE A 621 -8.87 1.65 21.03
CA PHE A 621 -8.81 2.11 22.41
C PHE A 621 -7.95 3.38 22.52
N ASP A 622 -8.58 4.54 22.64
CA ASP A 622 -7.92 5.85 22.82
C ASP A 622 -7.80 6.25 24.30
N ARG A 623 -8.76 5.85 25.13
CA ARG A 623 -8.81 6.09 26.58
C ARG A 623 -9.72 5.09 27.28
N LYS A 624 -9.72 5.08 28.61
CA LYS A 624 -10.71 4.32 29.39
C LYS A 624 -12.12 4.92 29.17
N TYR A 625 -13.05 4.10 28.71
CA TYR A 625 -14.45 4.51 28.51
C TYR A 625 -15.28 4.42 29.78
N SER A 626 -16.34 5.23 29.84
CA SER A 626 -17.38 5.23 30.86
C SER A 626 -18.76 4.96 30.26
N THR A 627 -19.70 4.50 31.08
CA THR A 627 -21.10 4.32 30.68
C THR A 627 -21.69 5.64 30.14
N GLY A 628 -22.36 5.57 28.98
CA GLY A 628 -22.93 6.70 28.25
C GLY A 628 -22.09 7.20 27.08
N GLU A 629 -20.80 6.87 27.02
CA GLU A 629 -19.93 7.19 25.89
C GLU A 629 -20.19 6.28 24.68
N ILE A 630 -19.70 6.68 23.51
CA ILE A 630 -19.77 5.87 22.28
C ILE A 630 -18.46 5.10 22.15
N LEU A 631 -18.56 3.78 21.95
CA LEU A 631 -17.40 2.93 21.70
C LEU A 631 -16.79 3.28 20.34
N ASN A 632 -15.48 3.56 20.31
CA ASN A 632 -14.78 3.82 19.06
C ASN A 632 -14.42 2.51 18.37
N ILE A 633 -15.09 2.17 17.27
CA ILE A 633 -14.85 0.94 16.51
C ILE A 633 -14.26 1.30 15.16
N LYS A 634 -13.25 0.53 14.74
CA LYS A 634 -12.60 0.64 13.44
C LYS A 634 -13.65 0.46 12.32
N GLY A 635 -13.70 1.43 11.40
CA GLY A 635 -14.68 1.47 10.32
C GLY A 635 -16.02 2.13 10.67
N MET A 636 -16.20 2.69 11.87
CA MET A 636 -17.35 3.55 12.15
C MET A 636 -17.29 4.85 11.32
N THR A 637 -18.42 5.22 10.73
CA THR A 637 -18.57 6.48 9.98
C THR A 637 -19.33 7.52 10.80
N LYS A 638 -19.35 8.78 10.35
CA LYS A 638 -20.24 9.82 10.92
C LYS A 638 -21.72 9.47 10.85
N SER A 639 -22.08 8.48 10.02
CA SER A 639 -23.45 7.99 9.83
C SER A 639 -23.68 6.65 10.54
N GLY A 640 -22.82 6.23 11.48
CA GLY A 640 -22.94 4.98 12.22
C GLY A 640 -22.23 3.78 11.57
N PRO A 641 -22.46 2.55 12.10
CA PRO A 641 -23.31 2.25 13.24
C PRO A 641 -22.79 2.79 14.57
N PHE A 642 -23.67 3.22 15.48
CA PHE A 642 -23.30 3.77 16.80
C PHE A 642 -23.50 2.75 17.91
N TYR A 643 -22.57 2.69 18.85
CA TYR A 643 -22.59 1.77 19.98
C TYR A 643 -22.39 2.54 21.29
N HIS A 644 -23.51 2.91 21.92
CA HIS A 644 -23.55 3.60 23.20
C HIS A 644 -23.31 2.62 24.35
N ILE A 645 -22.28 2.85 25.14
CA ILE A 645 -21.91 1.97 26.25
C ILE A 645 -22.96 2.09 27.35
N ALA A 646 -23.70 1.02 27.61
CA ALA A 646 -24.68 0.91 28.67
C ALA A 646 -24.16 0.17 29.92
N GLY A 647 -23.07 -0.59 29.75
CA GLY A 647 -22.33 -1.21 30.85
C GLY A 647 -20.98 -1.75 30.39
N ILE A 648 -20.07 -1.93 31.34
CA ILE A 648 -18.70 -2.38 31.09
C ILE A 648 -18.37 -3.45 32.13
N ARG A 649 -17.83 -4.60 31.71
CA ARG A 649 -17.34 -5.61 32.64
C ARG A 649 -16.23 -5.04 33.51
N LYS A 650 -16.32 -5.27 34.83
CA LYS A 650 -15.36 -4.75 35.79
C LYS A 650 -13.92 -5.14 35.45
N GLY A 651 -13.00 -4.16 35.45
CA GLY A 651 -11.56 -4.36 35.26
C GLY A 651 -11.07 -4.54 33.82
N ILE A 652 -11.98 -4.56 32.83
CA ILE A 652 -11.65 -4.91 31.45
C ILE A 652 -10.73 -3.91 30.73
N PHE A 653 -10.74 -2.64 31.15
CA PHE A 653 -9.91 -1.59 30.56
C PHE A 653 -8.63 -1.30 31.36
N ASP A 654 -8.39 -2.00 32.48
CA ASP A 654 -7.29 -1.65 33.38
C ASP A 654 -5.91 -2.04 32.84
N SER A 655 -5.84 -3.03 31.96
CA SER A 655 -4.62 -3.53 31.33
C SER A 655 -4.38 -3.00 29.91
N LEU A 656 -5.31 -2.21 29.36
CA LEU A 656 -5.24 -1.75 27.98
C LEU A 656 -4.37 -0.50 27.84
N LYS A 657 -3.59 -0.47 26.75
CA LYS A 657 -2.77 0.69 26.36
C LYS A 657 -3.50 1.50 25.28
N PRO A 658 -3.64 2.82 25.45
CA PRO A 658 -4.13 3.74 24.42
C PRO A 658 -3.34 3.63 23.10
N GLY A 659 -4.03 3.83 21.98
CA GLY A 659 -3.47 3.84 20.63
C GLY A 659 -3.44 2.48 19.92
N ASN A 660 -3.88 1.41 20.58
CA ASN A 660 -3.97 0.07 20.00
C ASN A 660 -5.41 -0.29 19.60
N ILE A 661 -5.53 -1.18 18.63
CA ILE A 661 -6.80 -1.81 18.26
C ILE A 661 -6.91 -3.12 19.03
N TYR A 662 -8.07 -3.34 19.65
CA TYR A 662 -8.36 -4.55 20.40
C TYR A 662 -9.61 -5.22 19.86
N GLU A 663 -9.55 -6.53 19.76
CA GLU A 663 -10.71 -7.35 19.49
C GLU A 663 -11.64 -7.33 20.71
N THR A 664 -12.84 -6.78 20.54
CA THR A 664 -13.77 -6.53 21.64
C THR A 664 -15.07 -7.27 21.40
N ILE A 665 -15.55 -7.97 22.43
CA ILE A 665 -16.86 -8.62 22.43
C ILE A 665 -17.83 -7.69 23.13
N ILE A 666 -18.85 -7.25 22.39
CA ILE A 666 -19.95 -6.43 22.91
C ILE A 666 -21.26 -7.21 22.84
N CYS A 667 -22.17 -6.99 23.79
CA CYS A 667 -23.53 -7.51 23.71
C CYS A 667 -24.51 -6.37 23.44
N LEU A 668 -25.28 -6.46 22.34
CA LEU A 668 -26.34 -5.50 22.02
C LEU A 668 -27.52 -5.75 22.97
N VAL A 669 -27.86 -4.76 23.79
CA VAL A 669 -28.93 -4.88 24.81
C VAL A 669 -30.20 -4.11 24.43
N TYR A 670 -30.08 -3.11 23.54
CA TYR A 670 -31.21 -2.30 23.10
C TYR A 670 -30.91 -1.68 21.73
N LYS A 671 -31.86 -1.72 20.80
CA LYS A 671 -31.79 -1.03 19.50
C LYS A 671 -32.58 0.28 19.54
N ARG A 672 -31.91 1.39 19.29
CA ARG A 672 -32.48 2.74 19.37
C ARG A 672 -33.25 3.09 18.10
N GLU A 673 -34.34 3.84 18.27
CA GLU A 673 -35.03 4.47 17.15
C GLU A 673 -34.18 5.67 16.69
N TYR A 674 -33.47 5.52 15.57
CA TYR A 674 -32.59 6.53 14.99
C TYR A 674 -32.93 6.75 13.52
N PHE A 675 -32.57 7.90 12.97
CA PHE A 675 -33.03 8.35 11.65
C PHE A 675 -32.57 7.41 10.52
N GLY A 676 -33.51 6.93 9.69
CA GLY A 676 -33.24 6.08 8.53
C GLY A 676 -32.90 4.63 8.86
N PHE A 677 -32.10 4.00 7.99
CA PHE A 677 -31.65 2.60 8.14
C PHE A 677 -30.34 2.47 8.97
N ILE A 678 -29.94 3.54 9.67
CA ILE A 678 -28.67 3.60 10.41
C ILE A 678 -28.78 2.79 11.70
N PRO A 679 -27.91 1.78 11.93
CA PRO A 679 -27.94 1.01 13.15
C PRO A 679 -27.39 1.81 14.34
N ASP A 680 -28.15 1.85 15.43
CA ASP A 680 -27.81 2.58 16.66
C ASP A 680 -28.22 1.73 17.88
N TYR A 681 -27.25 1.39 18.73
CA TYR A 681 -27.42 0.41 19.81
C TYR A 681 -26.87 0.90 21.14
N TYR A 682 -27.52 0.48 22.21
CA TYR A 682 -26.87 0.40 23.52
C TYR A 682 -26.22 -0.98 23.70
N VAL A 683 -25.01 -0.99 24.26
CA VAL A 683 -24.18 -2.19 24.36
C VAL A 683 -23.55 -2.40 25.73
N TYR A 684 -23.35 -3.67 26.10
CA TYR A 684 -22.54 -4.09 27.23
C TYR A 684 -21.17 -4.58 26.73
N VAL A 685 -20.06 -4.01 27.23
CA VAL A 685 -18.70 -4.46 26.85
C VAL A 685 -18.32 -5.66 27.70
N ALA A 686 -18.23 -6.83 27.07
CA ALA A 686 -18.13 -8.12 27.74
C ALA A 686 -16.70 -8.67 27.82
N ASP A 687 -15.89 -8.48 26.76
CA ASP A 687 -14.49 -8.91 26.71
C ASP A 687 -13.63 -8.03 25.79
N VAL A 688 -12.33 -7.95 26.08
CA VAL A 688 -11.34 -7.26 25.23
C VAL A 688 -10.07 -8.10 25.14
N LYS A 689 -9.66 -8.44 23.93
CA LYS A 689 -8.47 -9.25 23.60
C LYS A 689 -7.49 -8.43 22.74
N LYS A 690 -6.20 -8.64 22.98
CA LYS A 690 -5.11 -7.95 22.28
C LYS A 690 -4.86 -8.53 20.90
#